data_AF-A0A7X7WEB3-F1
#
_entry.id   AF-A0A7X7WEB3-F1
#
_cell.length_a   1.000
_cell.length_b   1.000
_cell.length_c   1.000
_cell.angle_alpha   90.00
_cell.angle_beta   90.00
_cell.angle_gamma   90.00
#
_symmetry.space_group_name_H-M   'P 1'
#
loop_
_entity.id
_entity.type
_entity.pdbx_description
1 polymer ?
#
loop_
_entity_poly.entity_id
_entity_poly.type
_entity_poly.pdbx_seq_one_letter_code
_entity_poly.pdbx_strand_id
1 'polypeptide(L)'
;MNVCLFVSGRGSNMSAIIERLCLTKSGKAVLAISDRDCPALEKASSKNIPVLKLSRKDFENEKECSSKLISALEEKNVRAVFLAGFLSKLPQGFIKKYEGKILNVHPALLPAFGGKGFYGLNVHKAVIESGAKISGVTVHFVNEDYDRGPIIVQQPVFLSSRETPESLAEKINKAELYIYPRTAELFCKGLISIEKGKVLIKPEPAEKKSKFALFSLSDKEGAYEFACGLSSLGFTVLATGGTYSFLKDKKIEVLPVESLTSYPEILGGRVKTLNNKIFAGLLYKREDSLHIEEAAENWIPSIDIAAVNLYPFKETAEKEDNWSGKLIENIDIGGVSLLRAAAKNYSGCCPVCDPKDYGGILAELKDKGRISVEKAKEMAVKAFAHTANYDSTIVDKLSGGEYFSVCEPKVLELRYGENPHQTAALYSKEKLPFEKLWGKELSYNNLLDIYESMRAVMDFDKPACVIFKHVTPCGIAIGENHAQAFERAWKCDPMSAFGGIISFNGRLPLSAARFISSKFVEVVSALDFEPEALEALKSKKNIRIIKFSKDIRDIASFKSLGFQTLVCGPDNKVFSDQWNEVSGKISDTEKEALRFAFTCVKHVRSNAIVLSDGLSAFGIGAGQMSRVDSVFMAGHKYSLWLKENEKPEFLVMASDAFFPFEDAVEEAARIGVSAIIQPGGSLRDSEVIEKAKELGIKMVLTGIRHFKH
;
A
#
# COMPACT_ATOMS: atom_id res chain seq x y z
N MET A 1 -2.98 -21.67 36.33
CA MET A 1 -2.64 -23.00 36.90
C MET A 1 -1.16 -23.02 37.30
N ASN A 2 -0.80 -23.54 38.49
CA ASN A 2 0.61 -23.73 38.87
C ASN A 2 1.14 -25.03 38.26
N VAL A 3 2.27 -24.96 37.57
CA VAL A 3 2.89 -26.11 36.90
C VAL A 3 4.33 -26.33 37.35
N CYS A 4 4.78 -27.58 37.33
CA CYS A 4 6.16 -27.97 37.57
C CYS A 4 6.81 -28.44 36.27
N LEU A 5 8.03 -27.99 35.99
CA LEU A 5 8.78 -28.35 34.80
C LEU A 5 9.89 -29.33 35.18
N PHE A 6 9.89 -30.52 34.58
CA PHE A 6 10.97 -31.48 34.77
C PHE A 6 11.93 -31.38 33.58
N VAL A 7 13.22 -31.26 33.85
CA VAL A 7 14.24 -30.96 32.82
C VAL A 7 15.50 -31.78 33.05
N SER A 8 16.18 -32.18 31.98
CA SER A 8 17.50 -32.83 32.07
C SER A 8 18.53 -32.27 31.07
N GLY A 9 18.21 -31.20 30.31
CA GLY A 9 18.99 -30.73 29.16
C GLY A 9 19.17 -29.21 29.05
N ARG A 10 19.23 -28.69 27.82
CA ARG A 10 19.46 -27.26 27.52
C ARG A 10 18.32 -26.32 27.94
N GLY A 11 17.12 -26.86 28.14
CA GLY A 11 15.94 -26.10 28.58
C GLY A 11 15.21 -25.30 27.50
N SER A 12 15.38 -25.62 26.21
CA SER A 12 14.67 -24.92 25.11
C SER A 12 13.14 -25.06 25.21
N ASN A 13 12.64 -26.29 25.37
CA ASN A 13 11.21 -26.55 25.59
C ASN A 13 10.70 -25.92 26.90
N MET A 14 11.52 -25.93 27.95
CA MET A 14 11.18 -25.30 29.23
C MET A 14 10.96 -23.79 29.06
N SER A 15 11.91 -23.10 28.43
CA SER A 15 11.78 -21.66 28.14
C SER A 15 10.54 -21.36 27.32
N ALA A 16 10.31 -22.09 26.23
CA ALA A 16 9.17 -21.87 25.35
C ALA A 16 7.82 -22.10 26.05
N ILE A 17 7.72 -23.12 26.93
CA ILE A 17 6.53 -23.32 27.77
C ILE A 17 6.33 -22.14 28.71
N ILE A 18 7.36 -21.71 29.44
CA ILE A 18 7.27 -20.59 30.39
C ILE A 18 6.79 -19.33 29.68
N GLU A 19 7.42 -19.00 28.55
CA GLU A 19 7.12 -17.83 27.74
C GLU A 19 5.68 -17.86 27.24
N ARG A 20 5.25 -18.99 26.66
CA ARG A 20 3.87 -19.19 26.19
C ARG A 20 2.85 -19.05 27.33
N LEU A 21 3.08 -19.69 28.47
CA LEU A 21 2.16 -19.64 29.61
C LEU A 21 2.07 -18.22 30.20
N CYS A 22 3.20 -17.51 30.25
CA CYS A 22 3.27 -16.12 30.69
C CYS A 22 2.50 -15.19 29.74
N LEU A 23 2.80 -15.26 28.43
CA LEU A 23 2.17 -14.45 27.38
C LEU A 23 0.65 -14.63 27.37
N THR A 24 0.19 -15.86 27.53
CA THR A 24 -1.23 -16.24 27.42
C THR A 24 -1.96 -16.20 28.76
N LYS A 25 -1.25 -15.93 29.86
CA LYS A 25 -1.75 -15.94 31.24
C LYS A 25 -2.52 -17.22 31.62
N SER A 26 -2.20 -18.34 30.97
CA SER A 26 -2.87 -19.63 31.16
C SER A 26 -2.32 -20.41 32.36
N GLY A 27 -1.03 -20.25 32.63
CA GLY A 27 -0.33 -20.96 33.70
C GLY A 27 0.88 -20.21 34.25
N LYS A 28 1.42 -20.70 35.35
CA LYS A 28 2.66 -20.20 35.97
C LYS A 28 3.55 -21.38 36.33
N ALA A 29 4.77 -21.39 35.82
CA ALA A 29 5.79 -22.32 36.27
C ALA A 29 6.26 -21.89 37.67
N VAL A 30 6.12 -22.77 38.66
CA VAL A 30 6.43 -22.44 40.08
C VAL A 30 7.56 -23.28 40.67
N LEU A 31 8.01 -24.31 39.93
CA LEU A 31 9.09 -25.19 40.32
C LEU A 31 9.70 -25.82 39.07
N ALA A 32 11.03 -25.92 39.03
CA ALA A 32 11.76 -26.71 38.05
C ALA A 32 12.54 -27.83 38.76
N ILE A 33 12.35 -29.08 38.33
CA ILE A 33 12.99 -30.26 38.91
C ILE A 33 13.93 -30.90 37.88
N SER A 34 15.12 -31.31 38.31
CA SER A 34 16.05 -32.08 37.49
C SER A 34 16.66 -33.23 38.28
N ASP A 35 17.06 -34.29 37.57
CA ASP A 35 17.78 -35.45 38.10
C ASP A 35 19.30 -35.26 38.11
N ARG A 36 19.78 -34.17 37.53
CA ARG A 36 21.20 -33.84 37.33
C ARG A 36 21.43 -32.33 37.24
N ASP A 37 22.67 -31.89 37.28
CA ASP A 37 22.99 -30.50 36.91
C ASP A 37 22.78 -30.34 35.40
N CYS A 38 22.05 -29.31 35.01
CA CYS A 38 21.83 -28.99 33.61
C CYS A 38 21.61 -27.48 33.41
N PRO A 39 21.92 -26.95 32.22
CA PRO A 39 21.73 -25.53 31.90
C PRO A 39 20.27 -25.06 32.04
N ALA A 40 19.29 -25.97 31.99
CA ALA A 40 17.89 -25.62 32.21
C ALA A 40 17.62 -25.12 33.64
N LEU A 41 18.31 -25.63 34.66
CA LEU A 41 18.14 -25.16 36.03
C LEU A 41 18.62 -23.71 36.19
N GLU A 42 19.77 -23.37 35.62
CA GLU A 42 20.30 -22.00 35.64
C GLU A 42 19.32 -21.02 34.95
N LYS A 43 18.74 -21.43 33.83
CA LYS A 43 17.71 -20.65 33.12
C LYS A 43 16.41 -20.50 33.91
N ALA A 44 16.02 -21.52 34.68
CA ALA A 44 14.85 -21.43 35.55
C ALA A 44 15.10 -20.44 36.69
N SER A 45 16.28 -20.51 37.33
CA SER A 45 16.70 -19.58 38.38
C SER A 45 16.77 -18.13 37.88
N SER A 46 17.30 -17.88 36.68
CA SER A 46 17.34 -16.53 36.11
C SER A 46 15.96 -15.94 35.79
N LYS A 47 14.94 -16.80 35.64
CA LYS A 47 13.52 -16.41 35.54
C LYS A 47 12.79 -16.40 36.89
N ASN A 48 13.53 -16.45 38.01
CA ASN A 48 13.01 -16.49 39.39
C ASN A 48 12.09 -17.69 39.68
N ILE A 49 12.33 -18.83 39.03
CA ILE A 49 11.62 -20.08 39.29
C ILE A 49 12.46 -20.92 40.25
N PRO A 50 11.95 -21.30 41.44
CA PRO A 50 12.65 -22.20 42.34
C PRO A 50 13.09 -23.49 41.65
N VAL A 51 14.33 -23.90 41.88
CA VAL A 51 14.91 -25.13 41.34
C VAL A 51 15.11 -26.17 42.43
N LEU A 52 14.90 -27.43 42.08
CA LEU A 52 15.11 -28.56 42.98
C LEU A 52 15.80 -29.69 42.22
N LYS A 53 16.94 -30.15 42.74
CA LYS A 53 17.68 -31.27 42.18
C LYS A 53 17.39 -32.51 43.03
N LEU A 54 16.81 -33.54 42.42
CA LEU A 54 16.50 -34.80 43.06
C LEU A 54 16.82 -35.94 42.10
N SER A 55 17.85 -36.72 42.43
CA SER A 55 18.17 -37.96 41.72
C SER A 55 17.49 -39.13 42.41
N ARG A 56 17.04 -40.11 41.63
CA ARG A 56 16.51 -41.38 42.20
C ARG A 56 17.55 -42.12 43.05
N LYS A 57 18.84 -41.86 42.81
CA LYS A 57 19.96 -42.43 43.58
C LYS A 57 20.08 -41.87 45.00
N ASP A 58 19.40 -40.76 45.29
CA ASP A 58 19.46 -40.07 46.58
C ASP A 58 18.51 -40.70 47.62
N PHE A 59 17.79 -41.79 47.26
CA PHE A 59 16.75 -42.42 48.08
C PHE A 59 16.95 -43.93 48.17
N GLU A 60 16.62 -44.52 49.31
CA GLU A 60 16.79 -45.97 49.55
C GLU A 60 15.79 -46.81 48.74
N ASN A 61 14.61 -46.26 48.49
CA ASN A 61 13.55 -46.95 47.76
C ASN A 61 12.65 -45.97 46.97
N GLU A 62 11.89 -46.52 46.03
CA GLU A 62 11.02 -45.74 45.12
C GLU A 62 9.89 -45.01 45.85
N LYS A 63 9.45 -45.52 47.00
CA LYS A 63 8.37 -44.93 47.82
C LYS A 63 8.85 -43.64 48.48
N GLU A 64 10.08 -43.61 48.98
CA GLU A 64 10.70 -42.42 49.55
C GLU A 64 10.89 -41.32 48.49
N CYS A 65 11.42 -41.68 47.32
CA CYS A 65 11.56 -40.78 46.18
C CYS A 65 10.21 -40.19 45.73
N SER A 66 9.17 -41.05 45.63
CA SER A 66 7.80 -40.61 45.30
C SER A 66 7.28 -39.60 46.32
N SER A 67 7.44 -39.88 47.62
CA SER A 67 6.93 -39.04 48.70
C SER A 67 7.59 -37.66 48.71
N LYS A 68 8.91 -37.59 48.49
CA LYS A 68 9.63 -36.32 48.43
C LYS A 68 9.22 -35.46 47.24
N LEU A 69 9.06 -36.07 46.06
CA LEU A 69 8.56 -35.38 44.87
C LEU A 69 7.14 -34.86 45.06
N ILE A 70 6.25 -35.66 45.65
CA ILE A 70 4.86 -35.26 45.93
C ILE A 70 4.85 -34.07 46.90
N SER A 71 5.59 -34.13 48.01
CA SER A 71 5.69 -33.04 49.00
C SER A 71 6.16 -31.73 48.35
N ALA A 72 7.23 -31.78 47.55
CA ALA A 72 7.77 -30.60 46.88
C ALA A 72 6.75 -29.92 45.93
N LEU A 73 5.91 -30.72 45.26
CA LEU A 73 4.86 -30.21 44.38
C LEU A 73 3.65 -29.67 45.18
N GLU A 74 3.26 -30.35 46.27
CA GLU A 74 2.16 -29.93 47.14
C GLU A 74 2.48 -28.60 47.85
N GLU A 75 3.71 -28.42 48.34
CA GLU A 75 4.20 -27.15 48.92
C GLU A 75 4.06 -25.95 47.97
N LYS A 76 4.17 -26.18 46.66
CA LYS A 76 4.03 -25.16 45.61
C LYS A 76 2.65 -25.14 44.96
N ASN A 77 1.69 -25.91 45.48
CA ASN A 77 0.34 -26.06 44.92
C ASN A 77 0.33 -26.45 43.43
N VAL A 78 1.26 -27.30 43.00
CA VAL A 78 1.39 -27.72 41.60
C VAL A 78 0.19 -28.58 41.19
N ARG A 79 -0.40 -28.26 40.03
CA ARG A 79 -1.56 -28.95 39.47
C ARG A 79 -1.23 -29.80 38.24
N ALA A 80 -0.10 -29.55 37.59
CA ALA A 80 0.35 -30.27 36.40
C ALA A 80 1.88 -30.35 36.34
N VAL A 81 2.38 -31.39 35.69
CA VAL A 81 3.81 -31.64 35.50
C VAL A 81 4.12 -31.75 34.01
N PHE A 82 5.07 -30.97 33.52
CA PHE A 82 5.48 -31.03 32.11
C PHE A 82 6.94 -31.49 32.03
N LEU A 83 7.14 -32.65 31.40
CA LEU A 83 8.47 -33.20 31.13
C LEU A 83 9.05 -32.47 29.91
N ALA A 84 9.91 -31.48 30.15
CA ALA A 84 10.55 -30.65 29.14
C ALA A 84 11.96 -31.18 28.83
N GLY A 85 12.02 -32.39 28.26
CA GLY A 85 13.25 -33.11 27.98
C GLY A 85 13.85 -33.78 29.23
N PHE A 86 13.00 -34.30 30.11
CA PHE A 86 13.38 -35.09 31.27
C PHE A 86 13.61 -36.55 30.87
N LEU A 87 14.78 -37.11 31.19
CA LEU A 87 15.21 -38.41 30.67
C LEU A 87 15.01 -39.59 31.64
N SER A 88 14.69 -39.31 32.90
CA SER A 88 14.60 -40.33 33.95
C SER A 88 13.19 -40.88 34.12
N LYS A 89 13.07 -42.17 34.49
CA LYS A 89 11.77 -42.77 34.82
C LYS A 89 11.19 -42.10 36.06
N LEU A 90 9.95 -41.64 35.98
CA LEU A 90 9.22 -41.19 37.17
C LEU A 90 8.83 -42.38 38.06
N PRO A 91 8.86 -42.23 39.39
CA PRO A 91 8.37 -43.24 40.32
C PRO A 91 6.88 -43.58 40.10
N GLN A 92 6.48 -44.84 40.21
CA GLN A 92 5.10 -45.32 40.03
C GLN A 92 4.12 -44.61 40.98
N GLY A 93 4.50 -44.46 42.25
CA GLY A 93 3.68 -43.75 43.24
C GLY A 93 3.40 -42.29 42.87
N PHE A 94 4.35 -41.64 42.20
CA PHE A 94 4.20 -40.28 41.70
C PHE A 94 3.28 -40.22 40.48
N ILE A 95 3.46 -41.14 39.51
CA ILE A 95 2.61 -41.23 38.31
C ILE A 95 1.15 -41.43 38.70
N LYS A 96 0.87 -42.35 39.63
CA LYS A 96 -0.48 -42.63 40.11
C LYS A 96 -1.15 -41.42 40.78
N LYS A 97 -0.40 -40.62 41.56
CA LYS A 97 -0.92 -39.41 42.22
C LYS A 97 -1.27 -38.30 41.21
N TYR A 98 -0.48 -38.16 40.15
CA TYR A 98 -0.64 -37.14 39.11
C TYR A 98 -1.17 -37.73 37.79
N GLU A 99 -1.91 -38.84 37.84
CA GLU A 99 -2.48 -39.48 36.66
C GLU A 99 -3.33 -38.49 35.86
N GLY A 100 -3.13 -38.48 34.53
CA GLY A 100 -3.78 -37.51 33.63
C GLY A 100 -3.32 -36.05 33.82
N LYS A 101 -2.26 -35.79 34.58
CA LYS A 101 -1.71 -34.43 34.84
C LYS A 101 -0.22 -34.31 34.53
N ILE A 102 0.39 -35.34 33.95
CA ILE A 102 1.79 -35.35 33.53
C ILE A 102 1.83 -35.40 32.00
N LEU A 103 2.44 -34.40 31.38
CA LEU A 103 2.65 -34.35 29.93
C LEU A 103 4.11 -34.64 29.59
N ASN A 104 4.33 -35.31 28.48
CA ASN A 104 5.65 -35.52 27.89
C ASN A 104 5.62 -35.20 26.40
N VAL A 105 6.77 -34.74 25.89
CA VAL A 105 7.02 -34.59 24.46
C VAL A 105 8.05 -35.62 24.02
N HIS A 106 7.72 -36.37 22.98
CA HIS A 106 8.58 -37.40 22.39
C HIS A 106 9.02 -36.97 20.98
N PRO A 107 10.32 -37.02 20.66
CA PRO A 107 10.89 -36.59 19.37
C PRO A 107 10.69 -37.62 18.22
N ALA A 108 9.54 -38.30 18.20
CA ALA A 108 9.07 -39.17 17.10
C ALA A 108 7.54 -39.35 17.15
N LEU A 109 6.97 -40.00 16.12
CA LEU A 109 5.55 -40.36 16.07
C LEU A 109 5.27 -41.65 16.85
N LEU A 110 4.71 -41.53 18.06
CA LEU A 110 4.29 -42.69 18.85
C LEU A 110 3.09 -43.42 18.21
N PRO A 111 2.96 -44.75 18.39
CA PRO A 111 3.80 -45.63 19.20
C PRO A 111 5.14 -46.04 18.55
N ALA A 112 5.41 -45.61 17.31
CA ALA A 112 6.66 -45.91 16.62
C ALA A 112 7.84 -45.15 17.24
N PHE A 113 9.00 -45.82 17.30
CA PHE A 113 10.23 -45.27 17.88
C PHE A 113 10.06 -44.70 19.31
N GLY A 114 9.13 -45.26 20.08
CA GLY A 114 8.95 -44.98 21.51
C GLY A 114 9.54 -46.09 22.39
N GLY A 115 9.77 -45.79 23.66
CA GLY A 115 10.31 -46.74 24.64
C GLY A 115 11.75 -46.46 25.04
N LYS A 116 12.27 -47.32 25.93
CA LYS A 116 13.61 -47.17 26.50
C LYS A 116 14.69 -47.16 25.41
N GLY A 117 15.53 -46.13 25.39
CA GLY A 117 16.64 -45.99 24.45
C GLY A 117 16.37 -45.06 23.26
N PHE A 118 15.10 -44.76 22.97
CA PHE A 118 14.71 -43.85 21.89
C PHE A 118 14.63 -42.39 22.36
N TYR A 119 15.75 -41.83 22.81
CA TYR A 119 15.86 -40.43 23.21
C TYR A 119 17.11 -39.78 22.62
N GLY A 120 17.15 -38.45 22.59
CA GLY A 120 18.27 -37.70 21.99
C GLY A 120 18.48 -38.07 20.52
N LEU A 121 19.73 -38.17 20.07
CA LEU A 121 20.03 -38.52 18.67
C LEU A 121 19.69 -39.99 18.31
N ASN A 122 19.52 -40.88 19.29
CA ASN A 122 19.29 -42.30 19.03
C ASN A 122 17.94 -42.54 18.34
N VAL A 123 16.91 -41.77 18.70
CA VAL A 123 15.60 -41.87 18.05
C VAL A 123 15.67 -41.45 16.58
N HIS A 124 16.43 -40.40 16.26
CA HIS A 124 16.58 -39.90 14.90
C HIS A 124 17.40 -40.86 14.03
N LYS A 125 18.45 -41.47 14.60
CA LYS A 125 19.20 -42.56 13.95
C LYS A 125 18.28 -43.73 13.60
N ALA A 126 17.51 -44.22 14.57
CA ALA A 126 16.59 -45.34 14.36
C ALA A 126 15.52 -45.04 13.29
N VAL A 127 14.98 -43.82 13.28
CA VAL A 127 14.03 -43.36 12.25
C VAL A 127 14.68 -43.41 10.87
N ILE A 128 15.89 -42.85 10.71
CA ILE A 128 16.58 -42.80 9.41
C ILE A 128 16.96 -44.22 8.95
N GLU A 129 17.50 -45.04 9.85
CA GLU A 129 17.90 -46.44 9.56
C GLU A 129 16.70 -47.31 9.18
N SER A 130 15.50 -47.02 9.69
CA SER A 130 14.28 -47.74 9.31
C SER A 130 13.79 -47.45 7.88
N GLY A 131 14.32 -46.39 7.23
CA GLY A 131 13.85 -45.93 5.92
C GLY A 131 12.55 -45.11 5.95
N ALA A 132 12.04 -44.76 7.13
CA ALA A 132 10.84 -43.95 7.29
C ALA A 132 10.95 -42.62 6.51
N LYS A 133 9.87 -42.24 5.82
CA LYS A 133 9.78 -40.94 5.11
C LYS A 133 9.12 -39.84 5.94
N ILE A 134 8.55 -40.23 7.08
CA ILE A 134 7.84 -39.35 8.00
C ILE A 134 8.29 -39.71 9.42
N SER A 135 8.67 -38.69 10.17
CA SER A 135 8.82 -38.72 11.62
C SER A 135 7.95 -37.61 12.20
N GLY A 136 8.26 -37.11 13.39
CA GLY A 136 7.51 -36.01 13.96
C GLY A 136 7.74 -35.82 15.44
N VAL A 137 6.79 -35.12 16.05
CA VAL A 137 6.73 -34.90 17.49
C VAL A 137 5.41 -35.45 17.99
N THR A 138 5.44 -36.15 19.12
CA THR A 138 4.23 -36.56 19.83
C THR A 138 4.19 -35.93 21.20
N VAL A 139 3.09 -35.25 21.54
CA VAL A 139 2.79 -34.87 22.93
C VAL A 139 1.75 -35.85 23.47
N HIS A 140 2.02 -36.43 24.62
CA HIS A 140 1.16 -37.46 25.23
C HIS A 140 1.11 -37.34 26.75
N PHE A 141 0.11 -37.97 27.35
CA PHE A 141 0.06 -38.17 28.80
C PHE A 141 1.04 -39.26 29.23
N VAL A 142 1.72 -39.07 30.35
CA VAL A 142 2.61 -40.09 30.92
C VAL A 142 1.78 -41.12 31.71
N ASN A 143 2.04 -42.40 31.45
CA ASN A 143 1.57 -43.52 32.25
C ASN A 143 2.77 -44.37 32.75
N GLU A 144 2.51 -45.55 33.31
CA GLU A 144 3.57 -46.41 33.88
C GLU A 144 4.54 -46.99 32.84
N ASP A 145 4.09 -47.04 31.58
CA ASP A 145 4.80 -47.55 30.42
C ASP A 145 5.46 -46.41 29.63
N TYR A 146 6.71 -46.62 29.22
CA TYR A 146 7.44 -45.61 28.45
C TYR A 146 6.75 -45.32 27.11
N ASP A 147 6.36 -44.06 26.91
CA ASP A 147 5.85 -43.53 25.64
C ASP A 147 4.63 -44.30 25.10
N ARG A 148 3.78 -44.80 26.01
CA ARG A 148 2.57 -45.57 25.70
C ARG A 148 1.28 -44.94 26.23
N GLY A 149 1.36 -43.78 26.88
CA GLY A 149 0.16 -43.11 27.37
C GLY A 149 -0.67 -42.46 26.25
N PRO A 150 -1.90 -42.02 26.56
CA PRO A 150 -2.80 -41.42 25.57
C PRO A 150 -2.17 -40.24 24.83
N ILE A 151 -2.18 -40.33 23.50
CA ILE A 151 -1.63 -39.30 22.60
C ILE A 151 -2.58 -38.10 22.57
N ILE A 152 -2.02 -36.90 22.79
CA ILE A 152 -2.75 -35.64 22.73
C ILE A 152 -2.69 -35.07 21.32
N VAL A 153 -1.49 -35.04 20.75
CA VAL A 153 -1.25 -34.49 19.42
C VAL A 153 0.01 -35.04 18.82
N GLN A 154 -0.01 -35.17 17.49
CA GLN A 154 1.14 -35.51 16.68
C GLN A 154 1.33 -34.49 15.58
N GLN A 155 2.58 -34.09 15.37
CA GLN A 155 2.95 -33.23 14.26
C GLN A 155 3.93 -33.98 13.36
N PRO A 156 3.52 -34.36 12.14
CA PRO A 156 4.40 -35.06 11.21
C PRO A 156 5.47 -34.13 10.66
N VAL A 157 6.66 -34.68 10.43
CA VAL A 157 7.82 -34.02 9.81
C VAL A 157 8.33 -34.93 8.70
N PHE A 158 8.42 -34.41 7.48
CA PHE A 158 8.87 -35.17 6.30
C PHE A 158 10.40 -35.22 6.23
N LEU A 159 10.94 -36.39 5.89
CA LEU A 159 12.37 -36.62 5.73
C LEU A 159 12.77 -36.51 4.26
N SER A 160 13.92 -35.86 4.03
CA SER A 160 14.59 -35.88 2.73
C SER A 160 15.46 -37.13 2.57
N SER A 161 15.87 -37.45 1.34
CA SER A 161 16.79 -38.58 1.07
C SER A 161 18.21 -38.36 1.60
N ARG A 162 18.55 -37.13 2.02
CA ARG A 162 19.88 -36.74 2.53
C ARG A 162 19.85 -36.35 4.01
N GLU A 163 18.78 -36.68 4.72
CA GLU A 163 18.61 -36.29 6.12
C GLU A 163 19.66 -36.96 7.02
N THR A 164 20.27 -36.19 7.93
CA THR A 164 21.12 -36.74 9.00
C THR A 164 20.35 -36.74 10.33
N PRO A 165 20.78 -37.54 11.33
CA PRO A 165 20.16 -37.50 12.66
C PRO A 165 20.13 -36.09 13.27
N GLU A 166 21.15 -35.28 13.02
CA GLU A 166 21.28 -33.90 13.49
C GLU A 166 20.33 -32.96 12.76
N SER A 167 20.22 -33.06 11.42
CA SER A 167 19.29 -32.22 10.65
C SER A 167 17.83 -32.54 10.96
N LEU A 168 17.54 -33.83 11.18
CA LEU A 168 16.22 -34.28 11.64
C LEU A 168 15.91 -33.78 13.06
N ALA A 169 16.88 -33.83 13.97
CA ALA A 169 16.74 -33.31 15.33
C ALA A 169 16.40 -31.81 15.32
N GLU A 170 17.03 -31.02 14.44
CA GLU A 170 16.75 -29.58 14.32
C GLU A 170 15.32 -29.32 13.82
N LYS A 171 14.87 -30.06 12.78
CA LYS A 171 13.49 -29.96 12.26
C LYS A 171 12.45 -30.35 13.32
N ILE A 172 12.69 -31.44 14.03
CA ILE A 172 11.81 -31.91 15.10
C ILE A 172 11.79 -30.88 16.23
N ASN A 173 12.93 -30.32 16.62
CA ASN A 173 12.96 -29.29 17.65
C ASN A 173 12.16 -28.04 17.26
N LYS A 174 12.17 -27.60 15.99
CA LYS A 174 11.31 -26.50 15.51
C LYS A 174 9.82 -26.80 15.67
N ALA A 175 9.40 -28.05 15.46
CA ALA A 175 8.03 -28.48 15.69
C ALA A 175 7.70 -28.56 17.20
N GLU A 176 8.62 -29.08 18.03
CA GLU A 176 8.46 -29.17 19.50
C GLU A 176 8.21 -27.80 20.13
N LEU A 177 8.98 -26.79 19.71
CA LEU A 177 8.92 -25.43 20.22
C LEU A 177 7.57 -24.73 19.94
N TYR A 178 6.73 -25.30 19.09
CA TYR A 178 5.34 -24.85 18.92
C TYR A 178 4.35 -25.78 19.61
N ILE A 179 4.36 -27.07 19.24
CA ILE A 179 3.32 -28.01 19.63
C ILE A 179 3.28 -28.23 21.14
N TYR A 180 4.42 -28.27 21.81
CA TYR A 180 4.47 -28.60 23.22
C TYR A 180 4.07 -27.43 24.12
N PRO A 181 4.60 -26.20 23.94
CA PRO A 181 4.08 -25.02 24.62
C PRO A 181 2.59 -24.78 24.36
N ARG A 182 2.12 -25.03 23.13
CA ARG A 182 0.69 -24.92 22.80
C ARG A 182 -0.15 -25.96 23.54
N THR A 183 0.31 -27.19 23.62
CA THR A 183 -0.37 -28.25 24.38
C THR A 183 -0.41 -27.91 25.87
N ALA A 184 0.70 -27.43 26.43
CA ALA A 184 0.78 -27.00 27.83
C ALA A 184 -0.20 -25.85 28.14
N GLU A 185 -0.34 -24.88 27.23
CA GLU A 185 -1.33 -23.80 27.34
C GLU A 185 -2.77 -24.36 27.36
N LEU A 186 -3.13 -25.18 26.36
CA LEU A 186 -4.49 -25.74 26.26
C LEU A 186 -4.83 -26.62 27.47
N PHE A 187 -3.85 -27.37 27.98
CA PHE A 187 -3.98 -28.15 29.21
C PHE A 187 -4.23 -27.23 30.41
N CYS A 188 -3.45 -26.17 30.56
CA CYS A 188 -3.62 -25.20 31.64
C CYS A 188 -4.97 -24.46 31.60
N LYS A 189 -5.55 -24.31 30.40
CA LYS A 189 -6.91 -23.77 30.19
C LYS A 189 -8.03 -24.79 30.46
N GLY A 190 -7.70 -26.06 30.73
CA GLY A 190 -8.67 -27.12 30.97
C GLY A 190 -9.37 -27.64 29.71
N LEU A 191 -8.76 -27.44 28.54
CA LEU A 191 -9.33 -27.79 27.24
C LEU A 191 -8.92 -29.18 26.74
N ILE A 192 -8.03 -29.85 27.45
CA ILE A 192 -7.59 -31.20 27.14
C ILE A 192 -8.10 -32.13 28.25
N SER A 193 -8.85 -33.16 27.88
CA SER A 193 -9.34 -34.18 28.80
C SER A 193 -9.17 -35.58 28.23
N ILE A 194 -9.10 -36.59 29.11
CA ILE A 194 -9.07 -38.00 28.73
C ILE A 194 -10.46 -38.57 28.96
N GLU A 195 -11.07 -39.13 27.92
CA GLU A 195 -12.36 -39.81 27.98
C GLU A 195 -12.24 -41.19 27.33
N LYS A 196 -12.53 -42.25 28.11
CA LYS A 196 -12.45 -43.66 27.65
C LYS A 196 -11.10 -44.01 26.99
N GLY A 197 -10.00 -43.47 27.51
CA GLY A 197 -8.64 -43.69 26.99
C GLY A 197 -8.27 -42.88 25.75
N LYS A 198 -9.17 -42.04 25.23
CA LYS A 198 -8.91 -41.11 24.13
C LYS A 198 -8.78 -39.70 24.65
N VAL A 199 -7.92 -38.90 24.03
CA VAL A 199 -7.81 -37.47 24.35
C VAL A 199 -8.85 -36.70 23.54
N LEU A 200 -9.64 -35.87 24.21
CA LEU A 200 -10.52 -34.90 23.60
C LEU A 200 -9.98 -33.50 23.79
N ILE A 201 -10.12 -32.67 22.76
CA ILE A 201 -9.69 -31.28 22.74
C ILE A 201 -10.94 -30.43 22.56
N LYS A 202 -11.25 -29.65 23.58
CA LYS A 202 -12.38 -28.73 23.56
C LYS A 202 -11.98 -27.44 22.84
N PRO A 203 -12.90 -26.82 22.08
CA PRO A 203 -12.64 -25.50 21.52
C PRO A 203 -12.32 -24.46 22.58
N GLU A 204 -11.46 -23.50 22.25
CA GLU A 204 -11.20 -22.37 23.14
C GLU A 204 -12.44 -21.48 23.23
N PRO A 205 -12.92 -21.11 24.43
CA PRO A 205 -13.96 -20.11 24.56
C PRO A 205 -13.44 -18.77 24.05
N ALA A 206 -14.30 -18.00 23.37
CA ALA A 206 -13.92 -16.77 22.65
C ALA A 206 -13.09 -15.78 23.50
N GLU A 207 -13.43 -15.63 24.79
CA GLU A 207 -12.76 -14.71 25.72
C GLU A 207 -11.33 -15.11 26.12
N LYS A 208 -10.98 -16.39 26.00
CA LYS A 208 -9.66 -16.93 26.40
C LYS A 208 -8.85 -17.44 25.21
N LYS A 209 -9.32 -17.17 23.99
CA LYS A 209 -8.72 -17.65 22.75
C LYS A 209 -7.33 -17.07 22.55
N SER A 210 -6.37 -17.92 22.19
CA SER A 210 -5.01 -17.46 21.88
C SER A 210 -4.99 -16.71 20.56
N LYS A 211 -4.37 -15.53 20.58
CA LYS A 211 -4.31 -14.64 19.43
C LYS A 211 -3.00 -14.80 18.67
N PHE A 212 -3.04 -14.91 17.35
CA PHE A 212 -1.84 -14.96 16.52
C PHE A 212 -1.82 -13.82 15.51
N ALA A 213 -0.61 -13.31 15.24
CA ALA A 213 -0.36 -12.34 14.20
C ALA A 213 0.66 -12.92 13.21
N LEU A 214 0.28 -13.04 11.95
CA LEU A 214 1.14 -13.55 10.88
C LEU A 214 1.86 -12.40 10.18
N PHE A 215 3.18 -12.51 10.04
CA PHE A 215 4.06 -11.55 9.40
C PHE A 215 4.74 -12.18 8.18
N SER A 216 4.45 -11.65 7.00
CA SER A 216 5.12 -12.03 5.74
C SER A 216 5.49 -10.77 4.99
N LEU A 217 6.70 -10.26 5.25
CA LEU A 217 7.08 -8.89 4.90
C LEU A 217 8.31 -8.88 3.98
N SER A 218 8.13 -8.31 2.80
CA SER A 218 9.21 -7.87 1.92
C SER A 218 9.91 -6.63 2.51
N ASP A 219 9.13 -5.56 2.70
CA ASP A 219 9.53 -4.34 3.39
C ASP A 219 9.32 -4.47 4.90
N LYS A 220 10.35 -4.17 5.68
CA LYS A 220 10.40 -4.40 7.13
C LYS A 220 10.31 -3.10 7.93
N GLU A 221 9.99 -1.97 7.28
CA GLU A 221 9.74 -0.70 7.94
C GLU A 221 8.67 -0.85 9.03
N GLY A 222 8.94 -0.34 10.24
CA GLY A 222 8.02 -0.36 11.39
C GLY A 222 7.66 -1.75 11.96
N ALA A 223 8.19 -2.84 11.39
CA ALA A 223 7.79 -4.20 11.74
C ALA A 223 8.20 -4.60 13.17
N TYR A 224 9.32 -4.06 13.67
CA TYR A 224 9.80 -4.32 15.02
C TYR A 224 8.85 -3.74 16.06
N GLU A 225 8.52 -2.46 15.94
CA GLU A 225 7.61 -1.73 16.82
C GLU A 225 6.22 -2.36 16.80
N PHE A 226 5.76 -2.78 15.61
CA PHE A 226 4.49 -3.45 15.46
C PHE A 226 4.46 -4.82 16.15
N ALA A 227 5.47 -5.66 15.92
CA ALA A 227 5.59 -6.96 16.58
C ALA A 227 5.69 -6.83 18.10
N CYS A 228 6.51 -5.90 18.63
CA CYS A 228 6.59 -5.62 20.07
C CYS A 228 5.23 -5.19 20.64
N GLY A 229 4.53 -4.28 19.95
CA GLY A 229 3.22 -3.81 20.35
C GLY A 229 2.20 -4.94 20.45
N LEU A 230 2.15 -5.81 19.45
CA LEU A 230 1.25 -6.97 19.44
C LEU A 230 1.60 -8.00 20.53
N SER A 231 2.89 -8.30 20.72
CA SER A 231 3.32 -9.21 21.79
C SER A 231 2.93 -8.68 23.18
N SER A 232 3.04 -7.36 23.41
CA SER A 232 2.61 -6.73 24.66
C SER A 232 1.10 -6.86 24.93
N LEU A 233 0.32 -7.05 23.86
CA LEU A 233 -1.13 -7.26 23.89
C LEU A 233 -1.52 -8.76 23.93
N GLY A 234 -0.55 -9.65 24.09
CA GLY A 234 -0.77 -11.10 24.21
C GLY A 234 -0.87 -11.85 22.88
N PHE A 235 -0.53 -11.22 21.75
CA PHE A 235 -0.45 -11.91 20.46
C PHE A 235 0.83 -12.73 20.37
N THR A 236 0.73 -13.90 19.76
CA THR A 236 1.90 -14.67 19.33
C THR A 236 2.23 -14.33 17.89
N VAL A 237 3.46 -13.87 17.66
CA VAL A 237 3.91 -13.50 16.31
C VAL A 237 4.41 -14.75 15.56
N LEU A 238 3.84 -14.99 14.38
CA LEU A 238 4.29 -15.97 13.39
C LEU A 238 4.97 -15.22 12.26
N ALA A 239 6.15 -15.63 11.80
CA ALA A 239 6.84 -14.96 10.71
C ALA A 239 7.47 -15.92 9.70
N THR A 240 7.48 -15.52 8.42
CA THR A 240 8.15 -16.27 7.35
C THR A 240 9.65 -16.00 7.30
N GLY A 241 10.46 -16.97 6.87
CA GLY A 241 11.91 -16.90 6.62
C GLY A 241 12.63 -15.57 6.91
N GLY A 242 12.72 -14.68 5.91
CA GLY A 242 13.44 -13.41 6.05
C GLY A 242 12.86 -12.44 7.09
N THR A 243 11.55 -12.46 7.30
CA THR A 243 10.89 -11.67 8.37
C THR A 243 11.18 -12.27 9.75
N TYR A 244 11.19 -13.60 9.86
CA TYR A 244 11.56 -14.30 11.09
C TYR A 244 12.99 -13.98 11.51
N SER A 245 13.97 -14.09 10.61
CA SER A 245 15.37 -13.75 10.89
C SER A 245 15.50 -12.31 11.39
N PHE A 246 14.88 -11.35 10.70
CA PHE A 246 14.89 -9.94 11.10
C PHE A 246 14.34 -9.70 12.51
N LEU A 247 13.19 -10.28 12.84
CA LEU A 247 12.58 -10.11 14.16
C LEU A 247 13.38 -10.81 15.26
N LYS A 248 13.94 -11.98 14.95
CA LYS A 248 14.77 -12.77 15.87
C LYS A 248 16.09 -12.05 16.19
N ASP A 249 16.73 -11.42 15.21
CA ASP A 249 17.97 -10.65 15.41
C ASP A 249 17.74 -9.47 16.36
N LYS A 250 16.52 -8.91 16.33
CA LYS A 250 16.06 -7.89 17.28
C LYS A 250 15.58 -8.44 18.62
N LYS A 251 15.80 -9.73 18.88
CA LYS A 251 15.47 -10.44 20.13
C LYS A 251 13.97 -10.41 20.48
N ILE A 252 13.10 -10.30 19.48
CA ILE A 252 11.66 -10.53 19.68
C ILE A 252 11.40 -12.03 19.70
N GLU A 253 10.57 -12.48 20.64
CA GLU A 253 10.00 -13.82 20.61
C GLU A 253 9.05 -13.94 19.42
N VAL A 254 9.49 -14.68 18.41
CA VAL A 254 8.77 -14.93 17.17
C VAL A 254 8.85 -16.41 16.84
N LEU A 255 7.75 -16.95 16.32
CA LEU A 255 7.68 -18.33 15.86
C LEU A 255 7.85 -18.37 14.33
N PRO A 256 8.70 -19.26 13.80
CA PRO A 256 8.75 -19.50 12.37
C PRO A 256 7.43 -20.16 11.92
N VAL A 257 6.92 -19.77 10.76
CA VAL A 257 5.68 -20.34 10.19
C VAL A 257 5.80 -21.85 9.97
N GLU A 258 7.00 -22.34 9.70
CA GLU A 258 7.33 -23.75 9.53
C GLU A 258 7.05 -24.57 10.80
N SER A 259 7.07 -23.94 11.98
CA SER A 259 6.67 -24.60 13.23
C SER A 259 5.18 -24.95 13.26
N LEU A 260 4.34 -24.24 12.50
CA LEU A 260 2.90 -24.55 12.36
C LEU A 260 2.65 -25.59 11.27
N THR A 261 3.33 -25.46 10.12
CA THR A 261 3.06 -26.28 8.94
C THR A 261 3.79 -27.62 8.96
N SER A 262 4.96 -27.67 9.59
CA SER A 262 5.96 -28.75 9.51
C SER A 262 6.31 -29.21 8.09
N TYR A 263 6.07 -28.31 7.13
CA TYR A 263 6.54 -28.45 5.77
C TYR A 263 7.83 -27.65 5.61
N PRO A 264 8.89 -28.25 5.03
CA PRO A 264 10.10 -27.50 4.72
C PRO A 264 9.81 -26.46 3.65
N GLU A 265 10.59 -25.39 3.65
CA GLU A 265 10.64 -24.48 2.51
C GLU A 265 11.23 -25.23 1.30
N ILE A 266 10.46 -25.32 0.22
CA ILE A 266 10.83 -25.99 -1.03
C ILE A 266 10.67 -25.03 -2.22
N LEU A 267 11.22 -25.41 -3.38
CA LEU A 267 11.11 -24.65 -4.63
C LEU A 267 11.57 -23.19 -4.50
N GLY A 268 12.66 -22.95 -3.75
CA GLY A 268 13.22 -21.62 -3.54
C GLY A 268 12.30 -20.66 -2.78
N GLY A 269 11.37 -21.17 -1.96
CA GLY A 269 10.47 -20.34 -1.16
C GLY A 269 9.14 -20.00 -1.80
N ARG A 270 8.88 -20.47 -3.04
CA ARG A 270 7.64 -20.22 -3.79
C ARG A 270 6.37 -20.71 -3.09
N VAL A 271 6.48 -21.72 -2.22
CA VAL A 271 5.31 -22.37 -1.56
C VAL A 271 5.38 -22.34 -0.03
N LYS A 272 6.10 -21.37 0.56
CA LYS A 272 6.35 -21.29 2.01
C LYS A 272 5.08 -21.15 2.86
N THR A 273 4.08 -20.40 2.39
CA THR A 273 2.85 -20.09 3.16
C THR A 273 1.59 -20.75 2.60
N LEU A 274 1.69 -21.43 1.46
CA LEU A 274 0.58 -22.13 0.80
C LEU A 274 0.26 -23.45 1.52
N ASN A 275 -0.28 -23.33 2.74
CA ASN A 275 -0.55 -24.46 3.62
C ASN A 275 -1.93 -24.36 4.27
N ASN A 276 -2.65 -25.47 4.31
CA ASN A 276 -4.02 -25.54 4.85
C ASN A 276 -4.13 -25.03 6.29
N LYS A 277 -3.15 -25.26 7.17
CA LYS A 277 -3.21 -24.76 8.56
C LYS A 277 -3.17 -23.24 8.64
N ILE A 278 -2.36 -22.60 7.79
CA ILE A 278 -2.27 -21.13 7.73
C ILE A 278 -3.58 -20.58 7.16
N PHE A 279 -4.00 -21.09 6.00
CA PHE A 279 -5.20 -20.59 5.33
C PHE A 279 -6.48 -20.87 6.12
N ALA A 280 -6.60 -22.03 6.76
CA ALA A 280 -7.71 -22.30 7.67
C ALA A 280 -7.68 -21.35 8.86
N GLY A 281 -6.51 -21.11 9.48
CA GLY A 281 -6.36 -20.14 10.57
C GLY A 281 -6.79 -18.72 10.19
N LEU A 282 -6.57 -18.32 8.94
CA LEU A 282 -7.05 -17.06 8.37
C LEU A 282 -8.55 -17.08 8.05
N LEU A 283 -9.10 -18.20 7.55
CA LEU A 283 -10.40 -18.26 6.89
C LEU A 283 -11.56 -18.82 7.72
N TYR A 284 -11.30 -19.57 8.79
CA TYR A 284 -12.41 -20.14 9.54
C TYR A 284 -13.22 -19.04 10.24
N LYS A 285 -14.54 -19.14 10.15
CA LYS A 285 -15.47 -18.16 10.71
C LYS A 285 -15.49 -18.29 12.23
N ARG A 286 -15.42 -17.16 12.94
CA ARG A 286 -15.25 -17.17 14.42
C ARG A 286 -16.56 -17.34 15.17
N GLU A 287 -17.67 -17.26 14.44
CA GLU A 287 -19.05 -17.36 14.90
C GLU A 287 -19.72 -18.69 14.50
N ASP A 288 -19.05 -19.51 13.69
CA ASP A 288 -19.57 -20.80 13.20
C ASP A 288 -19.04 -21.95 14.06
N SER A 289 -19.94 -22.66 14.76
CA SER A 289 -19.58 -23.70 15.72
C SER A 289 -18.85 -24.89 15.06
N LEU A 290 -19.24 -25.27 13.84
CA LEU A 290 -18.59 -26.38 13.13
C LEU A 290 -17.15 -26.01 12.78
N HIS A 291 -16.93 -24.81 12.26
CA HIS A 291 -15.59 -24.30 11.97
C HIS A 291 -14.69 -24.24 13.22
N ILE A 292 -15.27 -23.84 14.36
CA ILE A 292 -14.55 -23.75 15.64
C ILE A 292 -14.14 -25.14 16.14
N GLU A 293 -15.03 -26.13 16.04
CA GLU A 293 -14.77 -27.53 16.38
C GLU A 293 -13.70 -28.13 15.48
N GLU A 294 -13.85 -28.02 14.16
CA GLU A 294 -12.86 -28.49 13.18
C GLU A 294 -11.48 -27.86 13.41
N ALA A 295 -11.43 -26.56 13.70
CA ALA A 295 -10.18 -25.88 14.00
C ALA A 295 -9.51 -26.41 15.27
N ALA A 296 -10.29 -26.72 16.31
CA ALA A 296 -9.78 -27.30 17.55
C ALA A 296 -9.24 -28.72 17.33
N GLU A 297 -10.01 -29.57 16.65
CA GLU A 297 -9.61 -30.96 16.33
C GLU A 297 -8.34 -31.02 15.48
N ASN A 298 -8.20 -30.09 14.53
CA ASN A 298 -7.08 -30.07 13.58
C ASN A 298 -5.90 -29.18 14.05
N TRP A 299 -5.92 -28.69 15.29
CA TRP A 299 -4.85 -27.85 15.86
C TRP A 299 -4.56 -26.59 15.03
N ILE A 300 -5.62 -25.95 14.55
CA ILE A 300 -5.55 -24.77 13.70
C ILE A 300 -5.63 -23.50 14.59
N PRO A 301 -4.59 -22.64 14.59
CA PRO A 301 -4.60 -21.43 15.41
C PRO A 301 -5.55 -20.37 14.84
N SER A 302 -6.09 -19.50 15.71
CA SER A 302 -6.72 -18.24 15.28
C SER A 302 -5.63 -17.28 14.82
N ILE A 303 -5.57 -16.99 13.52
CA ILE A 303 -4.77 -15.86 13.04
C ILE A 303 -5.69 -14.65 12.96
N ASP A 304 -5.48 -13.68 13.84
CA ASP A 304 -6.36 -12.53 14.01
C ASP A 304 -5.82 -11.26 13.31
N ILE A 305 -4.52 -11.25 12.98
CA ILE A 305 -3.86 -10.20 12.20
C ILE A 305 -2.97 -10.86 11.15
N ALA A 306 -3.02 -10.38 9.91
CA ALA A 306 -2.12 -10.76 8.84
C ALA A 306 -1.40 -9.52 8.28
N ALA A 307 -0.18 -9.27 8.78
CA ALA A 307 0.71 -8.23 8.32
C ALA A 307 1.52 -8.73 7.11
N VAL A 308 1.16 -8.27 5.91
CA VAL A 308 1.70 -8.79 4.65
C VAL A 308 1.90 -7.64 3.67
N ASN A 309 3.13 -7.39 3.25
CA ASN A 309 3.43 -6.56 2.09
C ASN A 309 4.15 -7.38 1.02
N LEU A 310 3.85 -7.04 -0.23
CA LEU A 310 4.23 -7.84 -1.40
C LEU A 310 5.66 -7.52 -1.84
N TYR A 311 6.24 -8.39 -2.66
CA TYR A 311 7.50 -8.09 -3.34
C TYR A 311 7.38 -6.82 -4.19
N PRO A 312 8.44 -6.00 -4.30
CA PRO A 312 8.40 -4.71 -5.00
C PRO A 312 8.44 -4.92 -6.52
N PHE A 313 7.35 -5.50 -7.07
CA PHE A 313 7.25 -5.83 -8.49
C PHE A 313 7.40 -4.58 -9.36
N LYS A 314 6.72 -3.49 -9.01
CA LYS A 314 6.78 -2.22 -9.75
C LYS A 314 8.22 -1.73 -9.91
N GLU A 315 8.99 -1.67 -8.82
CA GLU A 315 10.40 -1.20 -8.85
C GLU A 315 11.31 -2.12 -9.69
N THR A 316 10.97 -3.41 -9.77
CA THR A 316 11.71 -4.38 -10.60
C THR A 316 11.30 -4.27 -12.05
N ALA A 317 10.01 -4.07 -12.33
CA ALA A 317 9.46 -3.87 -13.67
C ALA A 317 10.04 -2.63 -14.38
N GLU A 318 10.43 -1.60 -13.63
CA GLU A 318 11.11 -0.41 -14.16
C GLU A 318 12.55 -0.68 -14.64
N LYS A 319 13.19 -1.76 -14.15
CA LYS A 319 14.61 -2.05 -14.40
C LYS A 319 14.86 -3.26 -15.29
N GLU A 320 13.87 -4.11 -15.45
CA GLU A 320 14.00 -5.41 -16.12
C GLU A 320 13.18 -5.45 -17.42
N ASP A 321 13.63 -6.26 -18.38
CA ASP A 321 12.89 -6.53 -19.60
C ASP A 321 11.59 -7.28 -19.33
N ASN A 322 10.63 -7.13 -20.24
CA ASN A 322 9.39 -7.91 -20.20
C ASN A 322 9.76 -9.40 -20.25
N TRP A 323 9.11 -10.22 -19.41
CA TRP A 323 9.34 -11.68 -19.32
C TRP A 323 10.74 -12.12 -18.84
N SER A 324 11.59 -11.22 -18.33
CA SER A 324 12.87 -11.63 -17.76
C SER A 324 12.67 -12.59 -16.58
N GLY A 325 13.56 -13.58 -16.43
CA GLY A 325 13.47 -14.54 -15.32
C GLY A 325 13.44 -13.85 -13.95
N LYS A 326 14.22 -12.78 -13.78
CA LYS A 326 14.26 -11.98 -12.54
C LYS A 326 12.94 -11.26 -12.26
N LEU A 327 12.28 -10.74 -13.29
CA LEU A 327 10.95 -10.13 -13.17
C LEU A 327 9.90 -11.18 -12.75
N ILE A 328 9.93 -12.36 -13.39
CA ILE A 328 8.99 -13.46 -13.09
C ILE A 328 9.18 -14.01 -11.67
N GLU A 329 10.42 -14.15 -11.18
CA GLU A 329 10.68 -14.55 -9.79
C GLU A 329 10.17 -13.53 -8.75
N ASN A 330 9.97 -12.27 -9.16
CA ASN A 330 9.50 -11.22 -8.26
C ASN A 330 7.97 -11.12 -8.16
N ILE A 331 7.24 -12.04 -8.80
CA ILE A 331 5.78 -12.17 -8.67
C ILE A 331 5.44 -12.92 -7.38
N ASP A 332 4.78 -12.24 -6.44
CA ASP A 332 4.46 -12.80 -5.13
C ASP A 332 3.12 -13.55 -5.11
N ILE A 333 3.19 -14.89 -5.12
CA ILE A 333 2.00 -15.76 -5.01
C ILE A 333 1.50 -15.85 -3.56
N GLY A 334 2.43 -15.99 -2.62
CA GLY A 334 2.12 -16.26 -1.21
C GLY A 334 1.50 -15.04 -0.54
N GLY A 335 2.11 -13.87 -0.69
CA GLY A 335 1.65 -12.62 -0.10
C GLY A 335 0.25 -12.23 -0.58
N VAL A 336 0.00 -12.30 -1.90
CA VAL A 336 -1.33 -12.01 -2.48
C VAL A 336 -2.38 -12.96 -1.93
N SER A 337 -2.07 -14.26 -1.86
CA SER A 337 -3.00 -15.26 -1.34
C SER A 337 -3.34 -15.04 0.14
N LEU A 338 -2.34 -14.71 0.97
CA LEU A 338 -2.53 -14.40 2.39
C LEU A 338 -3.41 -13.15 2.59
N LEU A 339 -3.13 -12.06 1.87
CA LEU A 339 -3.92 -10.83 1.94
C LEU A 339 -5.38 -11.06 1.56
N ARG A 340 -5.63 -11.75 0.44
CA ARG A 340 -6.99 -12.06 -0.01
C ARG A 340 -7.74 -12.96 0.97
N ALA A 341 -7.06 -13.94 1.56
CA ALA A 341 -7.66 -14.82 2.56
C ALA A 341 -8.05 -14.06 3.84
N ALA A 342 -7.15 -13.23 4.37
CA ALA A 342 -7.42 -12.38 5.53
C ALA A 342 -8.55 -11.37 5.23
N ALA A 343 -8.50 -10.68 4.10
CA ALA A 343 -9.51 -9.71 3.70
C ALA A 343 -10.90 -10.33 3.48
N LYS A 344 -10.98 -11.56 2.92
CA LYS A 344 -12.24 -12.30 2.81
C LYS A 344 -12.88 -12.56 4.17
N ASN A 345 -12.08 -12.92 5.17
CA ASN A 345 -12.52 -13.21 6.53
C ASN A 345 -12.25 -12.03 7.49
N TYR A 346 -12.48 -10.80 7.03
CA TYR A 346 -12.16 -9.58 7.80
C TYR A 346 -12.77 -9.56 9.22
N SER A 347 -13.91 -10.23 9.43
CA SER A 347 -14.53 -10.37 10.76
C SER A 347 -13.69 -11.19 11.74
N GLY A 348 -12.88 -12.13 11.24
CA GLY A 348 -12.04 -13.02 12.04
C GLY A 348 -10.54 -12.77 11.95
N CYS A 349 -10.08 -12.02 10.95
CA CYS A 349 -8.68 -11.66 10.74
C CYS A 349 -8.56 -10.26 10.09
N CYS A 350 -7.80 -9.35 10.69
CA CYS A 350 -7.51 -8.05 10.10
C CYS A 350 -6.30 -8.14 9.15
N PRO A 351 -6.46 -7.94 7.82
CA PRO A 351 -5.31 -7.79 6.92
C PRO A 351 -4.62 -6.45 7.15
N VAL A 352 -3.30 -6.40 7.01
CA VAL A 352 -2.51 -5.15 7.13
C VAL A 352 -1.42 -5.17 6.08
N CYS A 353 -1.54 -4.33 5.05
CA CYS A 353 -0.63 -4.33 3.90
C CYS A 353 0.30 -3.12 3.78
N ASP A 354 0.17 -2.13 4.67
CA ASP A 354 0.92 -0.88 4.63
C ASP A 354 1.45 -0.56 6.03
N PRO A 355 2.78 -0.35 6.21
CA PRO A 355 3.37 0.01 7.50
C PRO A 355 2.75 1.24 8.17
N LYS A 356 2.17 2.17 7.39
CA LYS A 356 1.51 3.37 7.92
C LYS A 356 0.30 3.06 8.81
N ASP A 357 -0.31 1.90 8.65
CA ASP A 357 -1.48 1.51 9.44
C ASP A 357 -1.11 0.89 10.80
N TYR A 358 0.15 0.47 11.00
CA TYR A 358 0.59 -0.23 12.21
C TYR A 358 0.28 0.56 13.49
N GLY A 359 0.56 1.87 13.50
CA GLY A 359 0.31 2.73 14.66
C GLY A 359 -1.18 2.82 15.03
N GLY A 360 -2.05 3.01 14.01
CA GLY A 360 -3.50 3.11 14.21
C GLY A 360 -4.11 1.80 14.73
N ILE A 361 -3.65 0.66 14.21
CA ILE A 361 -4.08 -0.67 14.63
C ILE A 361 -3.67 -0.94 16.08
N LEU A 362 -2.42 -0.64 16.45
CA LEU A 362 -1.97 -0.80 17.84
C LEU A 362 -2.74 0.11 18.80
N ALA A 363 -3.01 1.35 18.41
CA ALA A 363 -3.78 2.28 19.22
C ALA A 363 -5.19 1.74 19.49
N GLU A 364 -5.88 1.26 18.46
CA GLU A 364 -7.23 0.70 18.61
C GLU A 364 -7.24 -0.59 19.45
N LEU A 365 -6.25 -1.48 19.28
CA LEU A 365 -6.14 -2.68 20.12
C LEU A 365 -5.87 -2.36 21.58
N LYS A 366 -5.08 -1.32 21.88
CA LYS A 366 -4.80 -0.87 23.26
C LYS A 366 -6.05 -0.28 23.91
N ASP A 367 -6.82 0.51 23.16
CA ASP A 367 -8.02 1.18 23.64
C ASP A 367 -9.20 0.21 23.83
N LYS A 368 -9.49 -0.61 22.81
CA LYS A 368 -10.71 -1.45 22.76
C LYS A 368 -10.47 -2.94 23.02
N GLY A 369 -9.21 -3.40 23.05
CA GLY A 369 -8.85 -4.82 23.14
C GLY A 369 -9.11 -5.65 21.87
N ARG A 370 -9.70 -5.04 20.84
CA ARG A 370 -10.07 -5.65 19.55
C ARG A 370 -10.10 -4.61 18.43
N ILE A 371 -9.98 -5.06 17.19
CA ILE A 371 -10.24 -4.24 16.01
C ILE A 371 -11.75 -4.14 15.78
N SER A 372 -12.26 -2.94 15.51
CA SER A 372 -13.66 -2.75 15.15
C SER A 372 -13.99 -3.37 13.78
N VAL A 373 -15.27 -3.71 13.57
CA VAL A 373 -15.73 -4.27 12.30
C VAL A 373 -15.52 -3.27 11.17
N GLU A 374 -15.72 -1.98 11.46
CA GLU A 374 -15.54 -0.88 10.53
C GLU A 374 -14.08 -0.76 10.09
N LYS A 375 -13.13 -0.78 11.05
CA LYS A 375 -11.70 -0.76 10.72
C LYS A 375 -11.28 -2.01 9.96
N ALA A 376 -11.78 -3.18 10.34
CA ALA A 376 -11.47 -4.42 9.62
C ALA A 376 -11.98 -4.40 8.17
N LYS A 377 -13.17 -3.84 7.91
CA LYS A 377 -13.69 -3.61 6.55
C LYS A 377 -12.82 -2.64 5.76
N GLU A 378 -12.41 -1.53 6.38
CA GLU A 378 -11.50 -0.55 5.76
C GLU A 378 -10.19 -1.23 5.33
N MET A 379 -9.57 -2.00 6.22
CA MET A 379 -8.34 -2.72 5.94
C MET A 379 -8.53 -3.82 4.88
N ALA A 380 -9.67 -4.50 4.87
CA ALA A 380 -10.00 -5.49 3.83
C ALA A 380 -10.13 -4.86 2.44
N VAL A 381 -10.80 -3.71 2.33
CA VAL A 381 -10.88 -2.94 1.07
C VAL A 381 -9.48 -2.49 0.64
N LYS A 382 -8.67 -1.99 1.58
CA LYS A 382 -7.28 -1.60 1.30
C LYS A 382 -6.44 -2.78 0.79
N ALA A 383 -6.58 -3.95 1.40
CA ALA A 383 -5.88 -5.17 0.97
C ALA A 383 -6.31 -5.63 -0.43
N PHE A 384 -7.61 -5.65 -0.74
CA PHE A 384 -8.09 -5.98 -2.09
C PHE A 384 -7.61 -4.98 -3.14
N ALA A 385 -7.69 -3.68 -2.83
CA ALA A 385 -7.17 -2.62 -3.71
C ALA A 385 -5.65 -2.74 -3.93
N HIS A 386 -4.89 -3.13 -2.90
CA HIS A 386 -3.46 -3.39 -3.02
C HIS A 386 -3.17 -4.55 -3.98
N THR A 387 -3.88 -5.68 -3.83
CA THR A 387 -3.72 -6.83 -4.73
C THR A 387 -4.20 -6.57 -6.16
N ALA A 388 -5.30 -5.81 -6.33
CA ALA A 388 -5.79 -5.43 -7.66
C ALA A 388 -4.78 -4.53 -8.39
N ASN A 389 -4.16 -3.59 -7.68
CA ASN A 389 -3.09 -2.76 -8.23
C ASN A 389 -1.82 -3.56 -8.55
N TYR A 390 -1.47 -4.53 -7.71
CA TYR A 390 -0.33 -5.40 -7.92
C TYR A 390 -0.49 -6.21 -9.21
N ASP A 391 -1.62 -6.92 -9.36
CA ASP A 391 -1.93 -7.70 -10.55
C ASP A 391 -2.05 -6.82 -11.80
N SER A 392 -2.65 -5.64 -11.68
CA SER A 392 -2.70 -4.66 -12.77
C SER A 392 -1.31 -4.23 -13.24
N THR A 393 -0.35 -4.08 -12.32
CA THR A 393 1.05 -3.72 -12.67
C THR A 393 1.74 -4.87 -13.39
N ILE A 394 1.47 -6.12 -12.99
CA ILE A 394 1.97 -7.32 -13.66
C ILE A 394 1.43 -7.37 -15.10
N VAL A 395 0.13 -7.20 -15.27
CA VAL A 395 -0.51 -7.25 -16.60
C VAL A 395 0.03 -6.14 -17.50
N ASP A 396 0.09 -4.90 -17.01
CA ASP A 396 0.62 -3.75 -17.76
C ASP A 396 2.05 -4.03 -18.26
N LYS A 397 2.94 -4.46 -17.37
CA LYS A 397 4.33 -4.78 -17.72
C LYS A 397 4.46 -5.96 -18.69
N LEU A 398 3.77 -7.08 -18.44
CA LEU A 398 3.94 -8.29 -19.26
C LEU A 398 3.26 -8.20 -20.63
N SER A 399 2.17 -7.44 -20.72
CA SER A 399 1.49 -7.18 -22.00
C SER A 399 2.16 -6.08 -22.84
N GLY A 400 3.04 -5.27 -22.24
CA GLY A 400 3.59 -4.09 -22.92
C GLY A 400 2.56 -2.98 -23.13
N GLY A 401 1.58 -2.87 -22.21
CA GLY A 401 0.57 -1.80 -22.24
C GLY A 401 -0.69 -2.10 -23.07
N GLU A 402 -0.98 -3.36 -23.43
CA GLU A 402 -2.22 -3.72 -24.15
C GLU A 402 -3.48 -3.58 -23.27
N TYR A 403 -3.32 -3.67 -21.94
CA TYR A 403 -4.43 -3.57 -21.00
C TYR A 403 -4.37 -2.24 -20.24
N PHE A 404 -5.47 -1.51 -20.29
CA PHE A 404 -5.65 -0.29 -19.51
C PHE A 404 -6.44 -0.57 -18.22
N SER A 405 -5.89 -0.19 -17.08
CA SER A 405 -6.51 -0.39 -15.77
C SER A 405 -6.23 0.80 -14.85
N VAL A 406 -7.29 1.28 -14.19
CA VAL A 406 -7.26 2.40 -13.25
C VAL A 406 -7.93 1.96 -11.96
N CYS A 407 -7.15 1.91 -10.87
CA CYS A 407 -7.65 1.54 -9.54
C CYS A 407 -7.10 2.54 -8.51
N GLU A 408 -7.76 3.67 -8.38
CA GLU A 408 -7.31 4.78 -7.53
C GLU A 408 -8.24 5.00 -6.34
N PRO A 409 -7.71 5.36 -5.16
CA PRO A 409 -8.55 5.72 -4.02
C PRO A 409 -9.18 7.10 -4.20
N LYS A 410 -10.34 7.30 -3.59
CA LYS A 410 -10.99 8.61 -3.51
C LYS A 410 -10.17 9.53 -2.60
N VAL A 411 -9.79 10.70 -3.10
CA VAL A 411 -9.01 11.71 -2.37
C VAL A 411 -9.82 12.94 -1.97
N LEU A 412 -10.90 13.23 -2.69
CA LEU A 412 -11.80 14.35 -2.37
C LEU A 412 -13.24 14.04 -2.78
N GLU A 413 -14.18 14.14 -1.86
CA GLU A 413 -15.61 14.19 -2.18
C GLU A 413 -15.94 15.60 -2.69
N LEU A 414 -16.68 15.71 -3.80
CA LEU A 414 -17.09 17.01 -4.34
C LEU A 414 -18.58 17.23 -4.05
N ARG A 415 -18.95 18.50 -3.88
CA ARG A 415 -20.34 18.88 -3.59
C ARG A 415 -21.32 18.42 -4.69
N TYR A 416 -20.88 18.49 -5.94
CA TYR A 416 -21.58 18.03 -7.13
C TYR A 416 -20.58 17.98 -8.32
N GLY A 417 -21.01 17.41 -9.44
CA GLY A 417 -20.26 17.33 -10.70
C GLY A 417 -20.23 18.65 -11.45
N GLU A 418 -20.29 18.59 -12.78
CA GLU A 418 -20.36 19.80 -13.61
C GLU A 418 -21.62 20.62 -13.31
N ASN A 419 -22.71 19.93 -12.97
CA ASN A 419 -24.01 20.51 -12.61
C ASN A 419 -24.49 20.05 -11.22
N PRO A 420 -25.29 20.86 -10.49
CA PRO A 420 -25.69 20.59 -9.09
C PRO A 420 -26.39 19.25 -8.81
N HIS A 421 -27.06 18.66 -9.81
CA HIS A 421 -27.79 17.40 -9.68
C HIS A 421 -26.91 16.15 -9.87
N GLN A 422 -25.63 16.34 -10.27
CA GLN A 422 -24.68 15.25 -10.52
C GLN A 422 -23.79 15.06 -9.29
N THR A 423 -23.55 13.83 -8.86
CA THR A 423 -22.56 13.53 -7.82
C THR A 423 -21.15 13.48 -8.42
N ALA A 424 -20.11 13.87 -7.68
CA ALA A 424 -18.74 13.75 -8.14
C ALA A 424 -17.72 13.57 -7.01
N ALA A 425 -16.58 13.00 -7.36
CA ALA A 425 -15.42 12.85 -6.48
C ALA A 425 -14.13 12.87 -7.32
N LEU A 426 -13.02 13.25 -6.69
CA LEU A 426 -11.67 13.16 -7.24
C LEU A 426 -10.99 11.91 -6.70
N TYR A 427 -10.34 11.17 -7.58
CA TYR A 427 -9.56 9.97 -7.28
C TYR A 427 -8.09 10.21 -7.66
N SER A 428 -7.16 9.68 -6.87
CA SER A 428 -5.74 9.74 -7.18
C SER A 428 -4.93 8.77 -6.34
N LYS A 429 -3.89 8.16 -6.92
CA LYS A 429 -2.85 7.43 -6.19
C LYS A 429 -1.74 8.34 -5.66
N GLU A 430 -1.56 9.51 -6.28
CA GLU A 430 -0.53 10.47 -5.90
C GLU A 430 -1.12 11.54 -4.98
N LYS A 431 -0.24 12.28 -4.30
CA LYS A 431 -0.66 13.54 -3.67
C LYS A 431 -1.08 14.51 -4.77
N LEU A 432 -2.09 15.32 -4.49
CA LEU A 432 -2.50 16.38 -5.41
C LEU A 432 -1.29 17.28 -5.73
N PRO A 433 -1.16 17.76 -6.99
CA PRO A 433 -0.03 18.59 -7.41
C PRO A 433 -0.11 20.02 -6.87
N PHE A 434 -1.05 20.27 -5.95
CA PHE A 434 -1.31 21.56 -5.34
C PHE A 434 -1.83 21.42 -3.90
N GLU A 435 -1.67 22.50 -3.14
CA GLU A 435 -2.21 22.71 -1.81
C GLU A 435 -3.25 23.84 -1.82
N LYS A 436 -4.38 23.63 -1.13
CA LYS A 436 -5.40 24.67 -0.93
C LYS A 436 -5.11 25.45 0.35
N LEU A 437 -4.57 26.66 0.20
CA LEU A 437 -4.15 27.52 1.31
C LEU A 437 -5.33 28.24 1.98
N TRP A 438 -6.42 28.51 1.24
CA TRP A 438 -7.56 29.27 1.75
C TRP A 438 -8.85 29.03 0.95
N GLY A 439 -9.98 29.48 1.50
CA GLY A 439 -11.25 29.59 0.80
C GLY A 439 -12.17 28.38 0.95
N LYS A 440 -13.30 28.47 0.24
CA LYS A 440 -14.31 27.42 0.14
C LYS A 440 -13.73 26.10 -0.40
N GLU A 441 -14.53 25.04 -0.33
CA GLU A 441 -14.23 23.76 -0.99
C GLU A 441 -14.14 23.94 -2.52
N LEU A 442 -13.36 23.08 -3.16
CA LEU A 442 -13.19 23.05 -4.61
C LEU A 442 -14.40 22.36 -5.24
N SER A 443 -14.94 22.96 -6.31
CA SER A 443 -15.95 22.31 -7.15
C SER A 443 -15.31 21.50 -8.27
N TYR A 444 -16.11 20.66 -8.95
CA TYR A 444 -15.70 19.95 -10.15
C TYR A 444 -15.14 20.90 -11.23
N ASN A 445 -15.86 22.00 -11.51
CA ASN A 445 -15.44 22.99 -12.50
C ASN A 445 -14.18 23.74 -12.07
N ASN A 446 -14.02 24.01 -10.76
CA ASN A 446 -12.77 24.59 -10.26
C ASN A 446 -11.58 23.68 -10.55
N LEU A 447 -11.72 22.36 -10.36
CA LEU A 447 -10.65 21.42 -10.65
C LEU A 447 -10.30 21.42 -12.15
N LEU A 448 -11.29 21.37 -13.04
CA LEU A 448 -11.03 21.44 -14.50
C LEU A 448 -10.21 22.70 -14.86
N ASP A 449 -10.66 23.87 -14.40
CA ASP A 449 -9.99 25.14 -14.72
C ASP A 449 -8.63 25.30 -14.02
N ILE A 450 -8.45 24.79 -12.80
CA ILE A 450 -7.15 24.79 -12.11
C ILE A 450 -6.13 23.99 -12.92
N TYR A 451 -6.45 22.75 -13.31
CA TYR A 451 -5.52 21.90 -14.04
C TYR A 451 -5.19 22.48 -15.42
N GLU A 452 -6.17 22.99 -16.14
CA GLU A 452 -5.94 23.57 -17.47
C GLU A 452 -5.17 24.90 -17.41
N SER A 453 -5.47 25.77 -16.45
CA SER A 453 -4.73 27.01 -16.28
C SER A 453 -3.29 26.78 -15.79
N MET A 454 -3.05 25.77 -14.95
CA MET A 454 -1.71 25.33 -14.56
C MET A 454 -0.92 24.84 -15.78
N ARG A 455 -1.52 24.01 -16.64
CA ARG A 455 -0.87 23.55 -17.88
C ARG A 455 -0.53 24.71 -18.81
N ALA A 456 -1.46 25.65 -18.98
CA ALA A 456 -1.29 26.79 -19.87
C ALA A 456 -0.19 27.74 -19.40
N VAL A 457 -0.17 28.10 -18.11
CA VAL A 457 0.82 29.06 -17.61
C VAL A 457 2.24 28.49 -17.60
N MET A 458 2.38 27.17 -17.47
CA MET A 458 3.67 26.48 -17.46
C MET A 458 4.31 26.32 -18.85
N ASP A 459 3.60 26.63 -19.94
CA ASP A 459 4.18 26.66 -21.30
C ASP A 459 5.03 27.91 -21.57
N PHE A 460 5.16 28.82 -20.60
CA PHE A 460 5.95 30.04 -20.71
C PHE A 460 7.10 30.04 -19.70
N ASP A 461 8.31 30.32 -20.18
CA ASP A 461 9.50 30.50 -19.33
C ASP A 461 9.58 31.92 -18.72
N LYS A 462 8.99 32.91 -19.40
CA LYS A 462 8.90 34.30 -18.93
C LYS A 462 7.78 34.42 -17.87
N PRO A 463 7.82 35.41 -16.96
CA PRO A 463 6.70 35.68 -16.06
C PRO A 463 5.37 35.78 -16.81
N ALA A 464 4.46 34.87 -16.51
CA ALA A 464 3.22 34.69 -17.25
C ALA A 464 2.02 34.68 -16.31
N CYS A 465 0.88 35.15 -16.85
CA CYS A 465 -0.41 35.07 -16.21
C CYS A 465 -1.44 34.58 -17.24
N VAL A 466 -2.26 33.62 -16.85
CA VAL A 466 -3.42 33.17 -17.62
C VAL A 466 -4.69 33.33 -16.80
N ILE A 467 -5.80 33.64 -17.47
CA ILE A 467 -7.12 33.78 -16.87
C ILE A 467 -8.07 32.86 -17.63
N PHE A 468 -8.63 31.89 -16.93
CA PHE A 468 -9.52 30.86 -17.45
C PHE A 468 -10.95 31.06 -16.98
N LYS A 469 -11.89 30.62 -17.82
CA LYS A 469 -13.29 30.46 -17.45
C LYS A 469 -13.92 29.40 -18.34
N HIS A 470 -14.53 28.37 -17.75
CA HIS A 470 -15.15 27.27 -18.50
C HIS A 470 -14.16 26.53 -19.42
N VAL A 471 -12.99 26.23 -18.87
CA VAL A 471 -11.95 25.38 -19.46
C VAL A 471 -11.34 25.97 -20.74
N THR A 472 -11.40 27.29 -20.88
CA THR A 472 -10.77 28.05 -21.96
C THR A 472 -10.26 29.39 -21.43
N PRO A 473 -9.12 29.90 -21.94
CA PRO A 473 -8.59 31.18 -21.51
C PRO A 473 -9.41 32.35 -22.08
N CYS A 474 -9.67 33.35 -21.24
CA CYS A 474 -10.15 34.67 -21.65
C CYS A 474 -9.04 35.73 -21.64
N GLY A 475 -7.85 35.39 -21.13
CA GLY A 475 -6.68 36.27 -21.17
C GLY A 475 -5.40 35.49 -20.93
N ILE A 476 -4.38 35.73 -21.75
CA ILE A 476 -3.04 35.16 -21.62
C ILE A 476 -2.03 36.27 -21.90
N ALA A 477 -1.04 36.43 -21.03
CA ALA A 477 0.04 37.39 -21.24
C ALA A 477 1.33 37.01 -20.53
N ILE A 478 2.43 37.56 -21.04
CA ILE A 478 3.75 37.55 -20.42
C ILE A 478 4.20 38.98 -20.10
N GLY A 479 5.18 39.10 -19.19
CA GLY A 479 5.78 40.37 -18.83
C GLY A 479 7.18 40.22 -18.26
N GLU A 480 7.82 41.35 -17.97
CA GLU A 480 9.09 41.41 -17.25
C GLU A 480 8.94 40.93 -15.80
N ASN A 481 7.73 41.04 -15.25
CA ASN A 481 7.35 40.55 -13.94
C ASN A 481 5.87 40.11 -13.94
N HIS A 482 5.47 39.37 -12.90
CA HIS A 482 4.12 38.82 -12.78
C HIS A 482 3.03 39.89 -12.63
N ALA A 483 3.35 41.10 -12.13
CA ALA A 483 2.36 42.19 -12.05
C ALA A 483 2.01 42.72 -13.45
N GLN A 484 3.02 42.92 -14.30
CA GLN A 484 2.82 43.35 -15.69
C GLN A 484 2.10 42.26 -16.50
N ALA A 485 2.48 40.99 -16.33
CA ALA A 485 1.79 39.87 -16.97
C ALA A 485 0.32 39.81 -16.58
N PHE A 486 0.00 39.99 -15.29
CA PHE A 486 -1.38 40.03 -14.81
C PHE A 486 -2.18 41.19 -15.41
N GLU A 487 -1.64 42.40 -15.40
CA GLU A 487 -2.34 43.58 -15.93
C GLU A 487 -2.70 43.38 -17.41
N ARG A 488 -1.75 42.88 -18.20
CA ARG A 488 -1.96 42.57 -19.61
C ARG A 488 -3.00 41.47 -19.83
N ALA A 489 -2.91 40.36 -19.09
CA ALA A 489 -3.86 39.26 -19.20
C ALA A 489 -5.28 39.69 -18.82
N TRP A 490 -5.43 40.52 -17.79
CA TRP A 490 -6.72 41.06 -17.36
C TRP A 490 -7.34 41.98 -18.41
N LYS A 491 -6.53 42.82 -19.07
CA LYS A 491 -7.00 43.75 -20.10
C LYS A 491 -7.57 43.05 -21.33
N CYS A 492 -7.18 41.81 -21.63
CA CYS A 492 -7.66 41.05 -22.79
C CYS A 492 -9.20 40.99 -22.86
N ASP A 493 -9.85 40.52 -21.79
CA ASP A 493 -11.31 40.50 -21.66
C ASP A 493 -11.72 40.61 -20.17
N PRO A 494 -11.77 41.83 -19.62
CA PRO A 494 -12.11 42.07 -18.21
C PRO A 494 -13.49 41.54 -17.81
N MET A 495 -14.43 41.52 -18.77
CA MET A 495 -15.80 41.06 -18.54
C MET A 495 -15.83 39.54 -18.36
N SER A 496 -15.11 38.80 -19.21
CA SER A 496 -15.00 37.34 -19.08
C SER A 496 -14.13 36.93 -17.89
N ALA A 497 -13.12 37.72 -17.54
CA ALA A 497 -12.26 37.48 -16.38
C ALA A 497 -13.02 37.50 -15.03
N PHE A 498 -14.19 38.16 -14.98
CA PHE A 498 -15.04 38.17 -13.80
C PHE A 498 -15.55 36.75 -13.46
N GLY A 499 -15.23 36.29 -12.24
CA GLY A 499 -15.51 34.93 -11.80
C GLY A 499 -14.60 33.87 -12.41
N GLY A 500 -13.51 34.27 -13.06
CA GLY A 500 -12.52 33.36 -13.64
C GLY A 500 -11.56 32.76 -12.62
N ILE A 501 -10.61 31.99 -13.15
CA ILE A 501 -9.48 31.40 -12.44
C ILE A 501 -8.19 32.01 -12.98
N ILE A 502 -7.37 32.55 -12.09
CA ILE A 502 -6.14 33.27 -12.45
C ILE A 502 -4.94 32.44 -12.03
N SER A 503 -4.00 32.19 -12.94
CA SER A 503 -2.85 31.33 -12.69
C SER A 503 -1.54 31.98 -13.10
N PHE A 504 -0.51 31.83 -12.24
CA PHE A 504 0.83 32.41 -12.42
C PHE A 504 1.91 31.32 -12.41
N ASN A 505 2.87 31.37 -13.33
CA ASN A 505 4.05 30.46 -13.36
C ASN A 505 5.16 30.90 -12.39
N GLY A 506 4.83 31.63 -11.33
CA GLY A 506 5.82 32.17 -10.40
C GLY A 506 5.16 32.76 -9.16
N ARG A 507 5.86 33.69 -8.50
CA ARG A 507 5.37 34.30 -7.26
C ARG A 507 4.33 35.38 -7.54
N LEU A 508 3.16 35.29 -6.93
CA LEU A 508 2.09 36.29 -7.06
C LEU A 508 2.44 37.55 -6.24
N PRO A 509 2.48 38.76 -6.86
CA PRO A 509 2.84 40.00 -6.19
C PRO A 509 1.67 40.70 -5.51
N LEU A 510 1.94 41.48 -4.46
CA LEU A 510 0.94 42.22 -3.68
C LEU A 510 0.07 43.16 -4.54
N SER A 511 0.64 43.80 -5.57
CA SER A 511 -0.11 44.69 -6.47
C SER A 511 -1.24 43.96 -7.19
N ALA A 512 -0.96 42.78 -7.74
CA ALA A 512 -1.96 41.92 -8.36
C ALA A 512 -2.99 41.42 -7.33
N ALA A 513 -2.53 40.98 -6.15
CA ALA A 513 -3.41 40.53 -5.07
C ALA A 513 -4.42 41.58 -4.61
N ARG A 514 -3.99 42.85 -4.48
CA ARG A 514 -4.88 43.97 -4.12
C ARG A 514 -5.95 44.19 -5.18
N PHE A 515 -5.56 44.17 -6.46
CA PHE A 515 -6.52 44.30 -7.55
C PHE A 515 -7.51 43.13 -7.56
N ILE A 516 -7.03 41.89 -7.48
CA ILE A 516 -7.87 40.68 -7.43
C ILE A 516 -8.85 40.75 -6.26
N SER A 517 -8.40 41.22 -5.11
CA SER A 517 -9.24 41.40 -3.91
C SER A 517 -10.32 42.48 -4.09
N SER A 518 -10.23 43.34 -5.09
CA SER A 518 -11.32 44.27 -5.44
C SER A 518 -12.36 43.65 -6.39
N LYS A 519 -12.08 42.49 -6.99
CA LYS A 519 -12.91 41.83 -7.99
C LYS A 519 -13.55 40.56 -7.46
N PHE A 520 -14.45 39.97 -8.25
CA PHE A 520 -14.95 38.62 -8.02
C PHE A 520 -14.11 37.65 -8.84
N VAL A 521 -13.40 36.76 -8.16
CA VAL A 521 -12.54 35.71 -8.72
C VAL A 521 -12.81 34.44 -7.92
N GLU A 522 -12.99 33.32 -8.60
CA GLU A 522 -13.29 32.04 -7.96
C GLU A 522 -12.02 31.43 -7.35
N VAL A 523 -10.93 31.41 -8.12
CA VAL A 523 -9.66 30.77 -7.76
C VAL A 523 -8.47 31.60 -8.23
N VAL A 524 -7.43 31.64 -7.40
CA VAL A 524 -6.11 32.13 -7.76
C VAL A 524 -5.10 31.02 -7.50
N SER A 525 -4.28 30.71 -8.49
CA SER A 525 -3.21 29.71 -8.38
C SER A 525 -1.85 30.28 -8.75
N ALA A 526 -0.80 29.85 -8.04
CA ALA A 526 0.56 30.28 -8.30
C ALA A 526 1.57 29.23 -7.81
N LEU A 527 2.81 29.30 -8.30
CA LEU A 527 3.93 28.53 -7.72
C LEU A 527 4.24 29.00 -6.30
N ASP A 528 4.08 30.30 -6.04
CA ASP A 528 4.27 30.88 -4.72
C ASP A 528 3.50 32.20 -4.56
N PHE A 529 3.43 32.71 -3.33
CA PHE A 529 2.79 33.98 -3.02
C PHE A 529 3.74 34.84 -2.18
N GLU A 530 3.77 36.16 -2.43
CA GLU A 530 4.31 37.07 -1.42
C GLU A 530 3.46 36.95 -0.14
N PRO A 531 4.07 37.01 1.07
CA PRO A 531 3.32 36.92 2.32
C PRO A 531 2.17 37.94 2.41
N GLU A 532 2.43 39.18 2.03
CA GLU A 532 1.45 40.27 2.03
C GLU A 532 0.37 40.07 0.96
N ALA A 533 0.72 39.47 -0.18
CA ALA A 533 -0.23 39.13 -1.23
C ALA A 533 -1.22 38.05 -0.76
N LEU A 534 -0.72 37.03 -0.07
CA LEU A 534 -1.54 35.97 0.52
C LEU A 534 -2.52 36.55 1.55
N GLU A 535 -2.05 37.41 2.45
CA GLU A 535 -2.92 38.06 3.45
C GLU A 535 -3.97 38.98 2.81
N ALA A 536 -3.60 39.73 1.76
CA ALA A 536 -4.57 40.54 1.01
C ALA A 536 -5.68 39.67 0.41
N LEU A 537 -5.34 38.55 -0.23
CA LEU A 537 -6.31 37.63 -0.82
C LEU A 537 -7.20 36.95 0.23
N LYS A 538 -6.65 36.58 1.40
CA LYS A 538 -7.41 35.95 2.50
C LYS A 538 -8.53 36.83 3.06
N SER A 539 -8.47 38.15 2.84
CA SER A 539 -9.58 39.06 3.18
C SER A 539 -10.91 38.66 2.51
N LYS A 540 -10.85 37.94 1.37
CA LYS A 540 -12.01 37.33 0.73
C LYS A 540 -12.25 35.93 1.28
N LYS A 541 -13.38 35.73 1.96
CA LYS A 541 -13.74 34.42 2.54
C LYS A 541 -13.95 33.31 1.51
N ASN A 542 -14.35 33.64 0.28
CA ASN A 542 -14.81 32.65 -0.70
C ASN A 542 -13.77 32.29 -1.78
N ILE A 543 -12.74 33.12 -1.98
CA ILE A 543 -11.72 32.87 -3.00
C ILE A 543 -10.89 31.66 -2.62
N ARG A 544 -10.65 30.73 -3.54
CA ARG A 544 -9.72 29.62 -3.28
C ARG A 544 -8.32 30.05 -3.68
N ILE A 545 -7.38 29.87 -2.76
CA ILE A 545 -5.97 30.17 -3.00
C ILE A 545 -5.24 28.85 -3.11
N ILE A 546 -4.60 28.62 -4.26
CA ILE A 546 -3.97 27.35 -4.62
C ILE A 546 -2.48 27.58 -4.83
N LYS A 547 -1.65 26.84 -4.11
CA LYS A 547 -0.20 26.79 -4.36
C LYS A 547 0.12 25.48 -5.06
N PHE A 548 0.61 25.52 -6.29
CA PHE A 548 1.00 24.31 -7.02
C PHE A 548 2.51 24.15 -7.07
N SER A 549 2.99 22.91 -7.14
CA SER A 549 4.42 22.58 -6.96
C SER A 549 5.00 21.61 -7.99
N LYS A 550 4.17 21.08 -8.89
CA LYS A 550 4.57 20.07 -9.86
C LYS A 550 4.12 20.49 -11.25
N ASP A 551 5.02 20.35 -12.23
CA ASP A 551 4.64 20.39 -13.63
C ASP A 551 3.80 19.14 -13.97
N ILE A 552 2.61 19.37 -14.51
CA ILE A 552 1.59 18.34 -14.79
C ILE A 552 1.34 18.15 -16.30
N ARG A 553 2.24 18.69 -17.14
CA ARG A 553 2.12 18.65 -18.60
C ARG A 553 2.42 17.26 -19.16
N ASP A 554 3.38 16.53 -18.59
CA ASP A 554 3.81 15.20 -19.08
C ASP A 554 2.96 14.04 -18.54
N ILE A 555 1.64 14.15 -18.67
CA ILE A 555 0.69 13.15 -18.17
C ILE A 555 -0.36 12.86 -19.25
N ALA A 556 -0.55 11.58 -19.55
CA ALA A 556 -1.59 11.12 -20.47
C ALA A 556 -2.98 11.57 -20.02
N SER A 557 -3.86 11.83 -20.98
CA SER A 557 -5.26 12.16 -20.76
C SER A 557 -6.16 10.96 -20.99
N PHE A 558 -7.18 10.82 -20.15
CA PHE A 558 -8.19 9.78 -20.27
C PHE A 558 -9.57 10.44 -20.42
N LYS A 559 -10.35 10.01 -21.42
CA LYS A 559 -11.72 10.50 -21.65
C LYS A 559 -12.69 9.32 -21.71
N SER A 560 -13.71 9.34 -20.87
CA SER A 560 -14.80 8.36 -20.93
C SER A 560 -15.76 8.71 -22.06
N LEU A 561 -16.18 7.69 -22.82
CA LEU A 561 -17.27 7.75 -23.81
C LEU A 561 -18.52 7.02 -23.31
N GLY A 562 -18.63 6.79 -21.99
CA GLY A 562 -19.55 5.82 -21.39
C GLY A 562 -18.80 4.55 -21.02
N PHE A 563 -18.97 3.48 -21.79
CA PHE A 563 -18.32 2.19 -21.52
C PHE A 563 -16.90 2.08 -22.08
N GLN A 564 -16.53 2.94 -23.03
CA GLN A 564 -15.18 2.98 -23.61
C GLN A 564 -14.36 4.12 -23.01
N THR A 565 -13.04 3.96 -23.06
CA THR A 565 -12.06 4.96 -22.62
C THR A 565 -11.11 5.29 -23.75
N LEU A 566 -10.95 6.57 -24.06
CA LEU A 566 -9.88 7.07 -24.92
C LEU A 566 -8.67 7.41 -24.06
N VAL A 567 -7.49 6.94 -24.47
CA VAL A 567 -6.20 7.27 -23.88
C VAL A 567 -5.39 8.07 -24.90
N CYS A 568 -4.92 9.25 -24.53
CA CYS A 568 -4.13 10.11 -25.42
C CYS A 568 -2.89 10.64 -24.69
N GLY A 569 -1.74 10.59 -25.34
CA GLY A 569 -0.50 11.18 -24.83
C GLY A 569 -0.61 12.70 -24.65
N PRO A 570 0.31 13.30 -23.89
CA PRO A 570 0.29 14.74 -23.64
C PRO A 570 0.66 15.54 -24.91
N ASP A 571 0.00 16.68 -25.12
CA ASP A 571 0.35 17.65 -26.16
C ASP A 571 1.41 18.61 -25.62
N ASN A 572 2.66 18.14 -25.55
CA ASN A 572 3.79 18.94 -25.02
C ASN A 572 4.59 19.65 -26.11
N LYS A 573 4.50 19.21 -27.35
CA LYS A 573 5.31 19.72 -28.47
C LYS A 573 4.63 20.89 -29.17
N VAL A 574 4.95 22.13 -28.79
CA VAL A 574 4.35 23.35 -29.39
C VAL A 574 4.86 23.63 -30.81
N PHE A 575 6.15 23.39 -31.08
CA PHE A 575 6.76 23.63 -32.39
C PHE A 575 7.46 22.37 -32.93
N SER A 576 7.45 22.21 -34.25
CA SER A 576 8.32 21.25 -34.95
C SER A 576 9.57 21.96 -35.46
N ASP A 577 10.45 21.21 -36.13
CA ASP A 577 11.56 21.79 -36.89
C ASP A 577 11.08 22.54 -38.16
N GLN A 578 9.78 22.45 -38.49
CA GLN A 578 9.18 23.15 -39.63
C GLN A 578 8.72 24.55 -39.23
N TRP A 579 9.25 25.55 -39.96
CA TRP A 579 8.83 26.95 -39.90
C TRP A 579 8.91 27.52 -41.31
N ASN A 580 7.83 27.37 -42.08
CA ASN A 580 7.83 27.70 -43.49
C ASN A 580 7.18 29.07 -43.72
N GLU A 581 7.98 30.06 -44.07
CA GLU A 581 7.52 31.41 -44.44
C GLU A 581 7.02 31.41 -45.89
N VAL A 582 5.71 31.32 -46.09
CA VAL A 582 5.09 31.00 -47.40
C VAL A 582 4.53 32.21 -48.15
N SER A 583 4.26 33.33 -47.47
CA SER A 583 3.73 34.57 -48.08
C SER A 583 4.57 35.82 -47.78
N GLY A 584 5.84 35.66 -47.41
CA GLY A 584 6.77 36.77 -47.19
C GLY A 584 7.69 36.52 -46.00
N LYS A 585 8.78 37.31 -45.92
CA LYS A 585 9.77 37.19 -44.83
C LYS A 585 9.21 37.72 -43.51
N ILE A 586 9.33 36.94 -42.45
CA ILE A 586 8.91 37.29 -41.10
C ILE A 586 10.05 38.02 -40.38
N SER A 587 9.77 39.15 -39.72
CA SER A 587 10.78 39.82 -38.88
C SER A 587 11.01 39.04 -37.58
N ASP A 588 12.15 39.27 -36.91
CA ASP A 588 12.41 38.63 -35.61
C ASP A 588 11.34 38.99 -34.56
N THR A 589 10.82 40.22 -34.59
CA THR A 589 9.73 40.67 -33.71
C THR A 589 8.42 39.95 -33.98
N GLU A 590 8.01 39.82 -35.25
CA GLU A 590 6.82 39.07 -35.65
C GLU A 590 6.99 37.58 -35.34
N LYS A 591 8.20 37.02 -35.49
CA LYS A 591 8.49 35.62 -35.20
C LYS A 591 8.23 35.28 -33.74
N GLU A 592 8.75 36.09 -32.81
CA GLU A 592 8.50 35.91 -31.38
C GLU A 592 7.02 36.11 -31.04
N ALA A 593 6.35 37.05 -31.72
CA ALA A 593 4.92 37.27 -31.52
C ALA A 593 4.06 36.09 -32.00
N LEU A 594 4.36 35.54 -33.17
CA LEU A 594 3.69 34.36 -33.71
C LEU A 594 3.94 33.14 -32.82
N ARG A 595 5.15 32.98 -32.28
CA ARG A 595 5.45 31.91 -31.32
C ARG A 595 4.60 32.04 -30.08
N PHE A 596 4.55 33.22 -29.46
CA PHE A 596 3.70 33.46 -28.30
C PHE A 596 2.22 33.19 -28.61
N ALA A 597 1.70 33.72 -29.72
CA ALA A 597 0.31 33.53 -30.12
C ALA A 597 -0.04 32.06 -30.38
N PHE A 598 0.89 31.29 -30.98
CA PHE A 598 0.72 29.86 -31.24
C PHE A 598 0.78 29.03 -29.95
N THR A 599 1.66 29.37 -29.01
CA THR A 599 1.64 28.78 -27.67
C THR A 599 0.32 29.07 -26.95
N CYS A 600 -0.24 30.27 -27.13
CA CYS A 600 -1.55 30.62 -26.55
C CYS A 600 -2.69 29.78 -27.18
N VAL A 601 -2.75 29.68 -28.51
CA VAL A 601 -3.88 29.06 -29.22
C VAL A 601 -4.03 27.57 -28.87
N LYS A 602 -2.92 26.89 -28.55
CA LYS A 602 -2.90 25.51 -28.04
C LYS A 602 -3.82 25.28 -26.83
N HIS A 603 -4.06 26.30 -26.02
CA HIS A 603 -4.87 26.19 -24.80
C HIS A 603 -6.32 26.64 -24.97
N VAL A 604 -6.70 27.08 -26.17
CA VAL A 604 -8.04 27.54 -26.49
C VAL A 604 -8.87 26.38 -27.04
N ARG A 605 -10.16 26.31 -26.69
CA ARG A 605 -11.06 25.28 -27.23
C ARG A 605 -11.24 25.44 -28.73
N SER A 606 -11.16 24.34 -29.47
CA SER A 606 -11.21 24.36 -30.93
C SER A 606 -12.64 24.55 -31.48
N ASN A 607 -12.83 25.21 -32.62
CA ASN A 607 -11.81 25.92 -33.41
C ASN A 607 -11.36 27.21 -32.72
N ALA A 608 -10.06 27.48 -32.76
CA ALA A 608 -9.44 28.57 -32.02
C ALA A 608 -8.64 29.55 -32.88
N ILE A 609 -8.75 30.83 -32.54
CA ILE A 609 -7.96 31.94 -33.08
C ILE A 609 -7.49 32.85 -31.94
N VAL A 610 -6.21 33.24 -31.95
CA VAL A 610 -5.64 34.21 -31.01
C VAL A 610 -5.02 35.37 -31.78
N LEU A 611 -5.39 36.60 -31.43
CA LEU A 611 -4.77 37.85 -31.88
C LEU A 611 -3.83 38.38 -30.81
N SER A 612 -2.61 38.78 -31.19
CA SER A 612 -1.57 39.22 -30.22
C SER A 612 -0.53 40.14 -30.84
N ASP A 613 0.22 40.85 -29.98
CA ASP A 613 1.49 41.52 -30.28
C ASP A 613 2.74 40.71 -29.86
N GLY A 614 2.55 39.52 -29.26
CA GLY A 614 3.63 38.71 -28.71
C GLY A 614 3.89 38.86 -27.22
N LEU A 615 3.20 39.80 -26.56
CA LEU A 615 3.25 39.97 -25.11
C LEU A 615 1.90 39.64 -24.46
N SER A 616 0.80 39.86 -25.18
CA SER A 616 -0.55 39.55 -24.69
C SER A 616 -1.52 39.20 -25.79
N ALA A 617 -2.46 38.32 -25.46
CA ALA A 617 -3.65 38.13 -26.28
C ALA A 617 -4.56 39.37 -26.18
N PHE A 618 -5.07 39.83 -27.31
CA PHE A 618 -6.03 40.95 -27.37
C PHE A 618 -7.43 40.52 -27.85
N GLY A 619 -7.51 39.38 -28.53
CA GLY A 619 -8.76 38.80 -28.99
C GLY A 619 -8.62 37.29 -29.09
N ILE A 620 -9.56 36.58 -28.48
CA ILE A 620 -9.60 35.11 -28.49
C ILE A 620 -10.95 34.68 -29.04
N GLY A 621 -10.92 33.99 -30.18
CA GLY A 621 -12.05 33.27 -30.73
C GLY A 621 -11.95 31.81 -30.31
N ALA A 622 -12.89 31.32 -29.50
CA ALA A 622 -12.84 30.00 -28.89
C ALA A 622 -14.09 29.17 -29.21
N GLY A 623 -13.90 27.87 -29.44
CA GLY A 623 -14.97 26.86 -29.42
C GLY A 623 -15.95 26.95 -30.58
N GLN A 624 -15.57 27.53 -31.72
CA GLN A 624 -16.50 27.65 -32.87
C GLN A 624 -16.44 26.41 -33.77
N MET A 625 -17.54 26.13 -34.45
CA MET A 625 -17.60 25.04 -35.44
C MET A 625 -16.94 25.46 -36.76
N SER A 626 -17.07 26.74 -37.14
CA SER A 626 -16.42 27.32 -38.32
C SER A 626 -15.14 28.08 -37.94
N ARG A 627 -14.13 28.00 -38.81
CA ARG A 627 -12.85 28.70 -38.61
C ARG A 627 -13.02 30.22 -38.75
N VAL A 628 -13.72 30.67 -39.78
CA VAL A 628 -13.94 32.12 -40.02
C VAL A 628 -14.74 32.75 -38.88
N ASP A 629 -15.68 32.03 -38.26
CA ASP A 629 -16.40 32.51 -37.07
C ASP A 629 -15.44 32.71 -35.88
N SER A 630 -14.40 31.88 -35.75
CA SER A 630 -13.36 32.08 -34.74
C SER A 630 -12.57 33.36 -35.01
N VAL A 631 -12.24 33.64 -36.28
CA VAL A 631 -11.54 34.87 -36.67
C VAL A 631 -12.42 36.08 -36.39
N PHE A 632 -13.69 36.03 -36.79
CA PHE A 632 -14.68 37.07 -36.51
C PHE A 632 -14.81 37.34 -35.01
N MET A 633 -14.97 36.29 -34.19
CA MET A 633 -15.09 36.44 -32.74
C MET A 633 -13.84 37.02 -32.09
N ALA A 634 -12.65 36.59 -32.54
CA ALA A 634 -11.39 37.18 -32.08
C ALA A 634 -11.27 38.66 -32.46
N GLY A 635 -11.63 39.01 -33.69
CA GLY A 635 -11.68 40.39 -34.19
C GLY A 635 -12.68 41.25 -33.43
N HIS A 636 -13.87 40.71 -33.13
CA HIS A 636 -14.88 41.39 -32.33
C HIS A 636 -14.36 41.68 -30.91
N LYS A 637 -13.75 40.69 -30.24
CA LYS A 637 -13.13 40.87 -28.92
C LYS A 637 -12.02 41.94 -28.95
N TYR A 638 -11.17 41.90 -29.96
CA TYR A 638 -10.15 42.92 -30.17
C TYR A 638 -10.73 44.32 -30.40
N SER A 639 -11.84 44.43 -31.14
CA SER A 639 -12.53 45.72 -31.33
C SER A 639 -13.08 46.31 -30.03
N LEU A 640 -13.49 45.46 -29.08
CA LEU A 640 -13.90 45.90 -27.74
C LEU A 640 -12.67 46.33 -26.93
N TRP A 641 -11.58 45.58 -27.02
CA TRP A 641 -10.30 45.89 -26.38
C TRP A 641 -9.77 47.27 -26.79
N LEU A 642 -9.84 47.60 -28.08
CA LEU A 642 -9.41 48.90 -28.64
C LEU A 642 -10.22 50.12 -28.13
N LYS A 643 -11.39 49.92 -27.53
CA LYS A 643 -12.16 51.02 -26.94
C LYS A 643 -11.52 51.57 -25.67
N GLU A 644 -10.71 50.75 -25.00
CA GLU A 644 -10.12 51.07 -23.70
C GLU A 644 -8.59 51.08 -23.73
N ASN A 645 -7.97 50.72 -24.86
CA ASN A 645 -6.53 50.55 -24.99
C ASN A 645 -6.02 51.12 -26.33
N GLU A 646 -4.75 51.50 -26.35
CA GLU A 646 -4.09 51.98 -27.57
C GLU A 646 -3.87 50.84 -28.57
N LYS A 647 -3.99 51.17 -29.86
CA LYS A 647 -3.73 50.21 -30.93
C LYS A 647 -2.26 49.76 -30.88
N PRO A 648 -1.97 48.45 -30.89
CA PRO A 648 -0.60 47.95 -30.95
C PRO A 648 0.09 48.34 -32.26
N GLU A 649 1.41 48.40 -32.23
CA GLU A 649 2.24 48.71 -33.41
C GLU A 649 2.01 47.71 -34.55
N PHE A 650 1.87 46.43 -34.22
CA PHE A 650 1.52 45.36 -35.14
C PHE A 650 0.61 44.34 -34.45
N LEU A 651 -0.06 43.51 -35.26
CA LEU A 651 -0.96 42.48 -34.77
C LEU A 651 -0.73 41.19 -35.55
N VAL A 652 -0.48 40.09 -34.84
CA VAL A 652 -0.35 38.76 -35.43
C VAL A 652 -1.54 37.88 -35.06
N MET A 653 -1.79 36.85 -35.86
CA MET A 653 -2.85 35.88 -35.63
C MET A 653 -2.31 34.45 -35.62
N ALA A 654 -2.72 33.65 -34.63
CA ALA A 654 -2.47 32.22 -34.58
C ALA A 654 -3.76 31.41 -34.73
N SER A 655 -3.69 30.32 -35.49
CA SER A 655 -4.78 29.34 -35.64
C SER A 655 -4.32 27.95 -35.18
N ASP A 656 -5.14 27.26 -34.38
CA ASP A 656 -4.81 25.91 -33.87
C ASP A 656 -4.77 24.84 -34.98
N ALA A 657 -5.48 25.06 -36.08
CA ALA A 657 -5.52 24.22 -37.28
C ALA A 657 -5.54 25.04 -38.56
N PHE A 658 -5.47 24.37 -39.71
CA PHE A 658 -5.37 25.04 -41.01
C PHE A 658 -6.64 25.83 -41.37
N PHE A 659 -6.47 26.79 -42.29
CA PHE A 659 -7.59 27.50 -42.91
C PHE A 659 -8.16 26.69 -44.08
N PRO A 660 -9.46 26.34 -44.05
CA PRO A 660 -10.07 25.58 -45.14
C PRO A 660 -10.32 26.43 -46.39
N PHE A 661 -10.50 27.75 -46.22
CA PHE A 661 -10.82 28.71 -47.28
C PHE A 661 -10.08 30.03 -47.04
N GLU A 662 -10.07 30.89 -48.06
CA GLU A 662 -9.41 32.19 -48.05
C GLU A 662 -10.14 33.27 -47.21
N ASP A 663 -11.40 33.03 -46.88
CA ASP A 663 -12.28 33.93 -46.09
C ASP A 663 -11.68 34.36 -44.75
N ALA A 664 -10.98 33.44 -44.07
CA ALA A 664 -10.29 33.72 -42.82
C ALA A 664 -9.12 34.72 -42.99
N VAL A 665 -8.45 34.70 -44.14
CA VAL A 665 -7.37 35.64 -44.46
C VAL A 665 -7.93 37.01 -44.81
N GLU A 666 -9.05 37.05 -45.55
CA GLU A 666 -9.77 38.29 -45.83
C GLU A 666 -10.25 38.98 -44.54
N GLU A 667 -10.80 38.20 -43.60
CA GLU A 667 -11.23 38.73 -42.31
C GLU A 667 -10.03 39.20 -41.46
N ALA A 668 -8.92 38.45 -41.47
CA ALA A 668 -7.69 38.87 -40.81
C ALA A 668 -7.16 40.21 -41.35
N ALA A 669 -7.26 40.44 -42.68
CA ALA A 669 -6.89 41.70 -43.30
C ALA A 669 -7.78 42.86 -42.82
N ARG A 670 -9.10 42.65 -42.70
CA ARG A 670 -10.03 43.66 -42.17
C ARG A 670 -9.72 44.05 -40.73
N ILE A 671 -9.26 43.09 -39.92
CA ILE A 671 -8.85 43.31 -38.53
C ILE A 671 -7.51 44.08 -38.46
N GLY A 672 -6.68 44.00 -39.50
CA GLY A 672 -5.36 44.63 -39.57
C GLY A 672 -4.23 43.72 -39.10
N VAL A 673 -4.35 42.41 -39.31
CA VAL A 673 -3.30 41.43 -39.02
C VAL A 673 -2.14 41.57 -40.01
N SER A 674 -0.91 41.65 -39.52
CA SER A 674 0.31 41.73 -40.35
C SER A 674 0.91 40.37 -40.66
N ALA A 675 0.76 39.40 -39.75
CA ALA A 675 1.27 38.04 -39.93
C ALA A 675 0.38 36.97 -39.30
N ILE A 676 0.36 35.78 -39.92
CA ILE A 676 -0.45 34.62 -39.54
C ILE A 676 0.45 33.41 -39.32
N ILE A 677 0.17 32.62 -38.28
CA ILE A 677 0.77 31.29 -38.07
C ILE A 677 -0.34 30.23 -38.00
N GLN A 678 -0.17 29.17 -38.78
CA GLN A 678 -1.11 28.04 -38.84
C GLN A 678 -0.37 26.75 -39.21
N PRO A 679 -0.99 25.57 -39.09
CA PRO A 679 -0.27 24.32 -39.34
C PRO A 679 -0.01 24.03 -40.83
N GLY A 680 -0.90 24.46 -41.73
CA GLY A 680 -0.97 23.96 -43.11
C GLY A 680 -1.52 22.53 -43.20
N GLY A 681 -1.48 21.97 -44.42
CA GLY A 681 -2.01 20.66 -44.75
C GLY A 681 -3.40 20.65 -45.40
N SER A 682 -3.93 21.82 -45.80
CA SER A 682 -5.17 21.90 -46.57
C SER A 682 -4.91 21.59 -48.05
N LEU A 683 -5.87 20.95 -48.72
CA LEU A 683 -5.86 20.85 -50.19
C LEU A 683 -5.87 22.22 -50.87
N ARG A 684 -6.31 23.26 -50.15
CA ARG A 684 -6.43 24.65 -50.61
C ARG A 684 -5.39 25.58 -50.00
N ASP A 685 -4.30 25.05 -49.44
CA ASP A 685 -3.24 25.89 -48.88
C ASP A 685 -2.70 26.89 -49.92
N SER A 686 -2.60 26.51 -51.19
CA SER A 686 -2.17 27.41 -52.26
C SER A 686 -3.09 28.62 -52.41
N GLU A 687 -4.42 28.43 -52.38
CA GLU A 687 -5.41 29.52 -52.47
C GLU A 687 -5.26 30.47 -51.28
N VAL A 688 -5.17 29.91 -50.06
CA VAL A 688 -5.01 30.66 -48.81
C VAL A 688 -3.69 31.46 -48.80
N ILE A 689 -2.59 30.86 -49.28
CA ILE A 689 -1.27 31.51 -49.35
C ILE A 689 -1.26 32.62 -50.41
N GLU A 690 -1.88 32.39 -51.58
CA GLU A 690 -2.00 33.42 -52.60
C GLU A 690 -2.83 34.59 -52.12
N LYS A 691 -3.97 34.35 -51.45
CA LYS A 691 -4.76 35.41 -50.84
C LYS A 691 -3.96 36.20 -49.80
N ALA A 692 -3.15 35.52 -48.98
CA ALA A 692 -2.29 36.19 -48.00
C ALA A 692 -1.26 37.10 -48.70
N LYS A 693 -0.64 36.64 -49.80
CA LYS A 693 0.25 37.47 -50.62
C LYS A 693 -0.47 38.67 -51.24
N GLU A 694 -1.67 38.45 -51.79
CA GLU A 694 -2.52 39.50 -52.38
C GLU A 694 -2.82 40.61 -51.37
N LEU A 695 -3.16 40.23 -50.14
CA LEU A 695 -3.53 41.16 -49.07
C LEU A 695 -2.32 41.68 -48.25
N GLY A 696 -1.09 41.30 -48.62
CA GLY A 696 0.13 41.73 -47.94
C GLY A 696 0.32 41.14 -46.54
N ILE A 697 -0.34 40.03 -46.22
CA ILE A 697 -0.23 39.33 -44.95
C ILE A 697 0.84 38.25 -45.03
N LYS A 698 1.80 38.28 -44.11
CA LYS A 698 2.84 37.24 -44.02
C LYS A 698 2.27 35.99 -43.35
N MET A 699 2.75 34.81 -43.72
CA MET A 699 2.17 33.55 -43.25
C MET A 699 3.27 32.51 -43.00
N VAL A 700 3.14 31.82 -41.87
CA VAL A 700 4.00 30.72 -41.45
C VAL A 700 3.19 29.43 -41.36
N LEU A 701 3.72 28.35 -41.94
CA LEU A 701 3.22 26.98 -41.75
C LEU A 701 4.12 26.18 -40.81
N THR A 702 3.53 25.52 -39.79
CA THR A 702 4.28 24.82 -38.72
C THR A 702 4.25 23.29 -38.80
N GLY A 703 3.31 22.71 -39.56
CA GLY A 703 3.08 21.26 -39.62
C GLY A 703 2.56 20.61 -38.34
N ILE A 704 2.27 21.38 -37.28
CA ILE A 704 1.71 20.87 -36.01
C ILE A 704 0.34 21.48 -35.76
N ARG A 705 -0.65 20.66 -35.42
CA ARG A 705 -2.00 21.07 -35.06
C ARG A 705 -2.28 20.85 -33.57
N HIS A 706 -2.94 21.79 -32.92
CA HIS A 706 -3.25 21.76 -31.48
C HIS A 706 -4.76 21.78 -31.18
N PHE A 707 -5.49 20.74 -31.59
CA PHE A 707 -6.92 20.66 -31.27
C PHE A 707 -7.18 20.34 -29.80
N LYS A 708 -8.23 20.96 -29.25
CA LYS A 708 -8.66 20.80 -27.86
C LYS A 708 -10.18 20.78 -27.74
N HIS A 709 -10.72 19.65 -27.24
CA HIS A 709 -12.15 19.32 -27.22
C HIS A 709 -12.71 19.00 -25.84
#